data_AF-A0A377GKX2-F1
#
_entry.id   AF-A0A377GKX2-F1
#
_cell.length_a   1.000
_cell.length_b   1.000
_cell.length_c   1.000
_cell.angle_alpha   90.00
_cell.angle_beta   90.00
_cell.angle_gamma   90.00
#
_symmetry.space_group_name_H-M   'P 1'
#
loop_
_entity.id
_entity.type
_entity.pdbx_description
1 polymer ?
#
loop_
_entity_poly.entity_id
_entity_poly.type
_entity_poly.pdbx_seq_one_letter_code
_entity_poly.pdbx_strand_id
1 'polypeptide(L)'
;MLPRNFMTHGSLVVPDNSSIPLVFPGVRGKIKKTIPLAGGRSLEANSLAIIQPLNLDKPEEKQRFRLTPYVPLGSNRDDLPENQRNISIDEKNSCEVELDNPTEYLGYIEQYQQSEAPLFGEGSPSIEDVRQYKVPDCFLLASLGSILTQPDGASFIRSMLRQNDDGTTTVRLFNPKTLEPVYVRVENSYIVDHEGSLNNHTGLWVDILEKAAASVPEFFGSTNASMSGALKGGSESTALKILTGCHSEEEFLSYDRFFAWDIGNFFADELLQLDSLFKVKKLMQAESPEQVGQLEIDKIIAGTLSPKISVFKKLFDENAEEICLQLIDFYLENKDKWEEIYTQYSDGQQRLEKIIEYFSQDEKNTQAVDILKRLFTYYHKDVAKGVRRDNQRIYSGIYSPEELQVFNDIEEKIAAGESLTAGTPHRYDEKVPGLRATHAYTIVGVFEQLRPDYKDENKMRPIKMIRIRNPWGVTGRLYLPNMDDPTQIDIREEREAGIFDLELKEFCRYYQSYTSTQQFSDVRVLTEKRERLALKMLDVLKEKSSSDRLIQLNAFFECKDELIEIQKTTVELLNDNIHQQITEAFSDKQKNHQEVQASLNKIIEANKTTMMNLFQTSDCQLIAASITYWWKSSNQEISQEDEKTYQQQLIESVEKNNVIWKKFIKNYPVDASVVLQPLNDSIRLITELFVGIEQSQRSLRQLTPGEEGYKEFLRALLIQAALLQQHFNYLEKYEQLLQRFDIKINTFREQLEKLNADIEELVKDPIAEDVKKELETELPPHNLDDFTEKAKNLIGELANMELVLNRYHEENLPSSEPNPRNDSEKQQSGYLPQWVIDLENILRQVLKALAFWKKSKPVDNEQSTKQTEYNRDPESDKYPGLKKFGFFVSVSLEDEPLIDEVSLQSEQTIGLSHKKVDSN
;
A
#
# COMPACT_ATOMS: atom_id res chain seq x y z
N MET A 1 30.03 21.04 33.28
CA MET A 1 28.82 21.04 34.14
C MET A 1 27.65 21.46 33.27
N LEU A 2 26.70 20.56 33.05
CA LEU A 2 25.36 20.79 32.47
C LEU A 2 24.37 19.91 33.27
N PRO A 3 23.05 20.17 33.24
CA PRO A 3 22.20 19.91 34.40
C PRO A 3 21.87 18.43 34.65
N ARG A 4 21.84 18.07 35.93
CA ARG A 4 21.00 16.96 36.40
C ARG A 4 19.53 17.34 36.21
N ASN A 5 18.72 16.37 35.75
CA ASN A 5 17.28 16.17 36.02
C ASN A 5 16.50 15.73 34.76
N PHE A 6 16.70 14.49 34.32
CA PHE A 6 15.69 13.73 33.55
C PHE A 6 15.70 12.25 34.02
N MET A 7 14.91 11.99 35.05
CA MET A 7 14.21 10.72 35.33
C MET A 7 12.73 11.15 35.47
N THR A 8 11.70 10.46 34.98
CA THR A 8 11.13 9.15 35.37
C THR A 8 9.98 8.80 34.39
N HIS A 9 9.48 7.57 34.19
CA HIS A 9 9.71 6.23 34.77
C HIS A 9 9.45 5.15 33.70
N GLY A 10 9.97 3.94 33.90
CA GLY A 10 9.63 2.71 33.16
C GLY A 10 10.34 1.54 33.83
N SER A 11 9.69 0.92 34.82
CA SER A 11 10.39 0.25 35.92
C SER A 11 10.72 -1.22 35.72
N LEU A 12 12.00 -1.57 35.88
CA LEU A 12 12.40 -2.81 36.56
C LEU A 12 13.23 -2.41 37.79
N VAL A 13 12.73 -2.72 38.98
CA VAL A 13 13.40 -2.41 40.25
C VAL A 13 14.45 -3.47 40.53
N VAL A 14 15.73 -3.12 40.39
CA VAL A 14 16.86 -3.90 40.92
C VAL A 14 17.11 -3.44 42.37
N PRO A 15 17.26 -4.35 43.36
CA PRO A 15 17.54 -3.96 44.73
C PRO A 15 18.92 -3.29 44.91
N ASP A 16 18.98 -2.24 45.71
CA ASP A 16 20.21 -1.55 46.10
C ASP A 16 21.11 -2.43 47.00
N ASN A 17 21.88 -3.33 46.37
CA ASN A 17 23.24 -3.78 46.75
C ASN A 17 23.72 -5.02 45.96
N SER A 18 22.98 -5.50 44.95
CA SER A 18 23.49 -6.54 44.05
C SER A 18 24.28 -5.90 42.90
N SER A 19 25.61 -5.97 42.96
CA SER A 19 26.45 -5.87 41.76
C SER A 19 26.20 -7.11 40.89
N ILE A 20 25.14 -7.09 40.08
CA ILE A 20 24.89 -8.11 39.08
C ILE A 20 25.85 -7.81 37.93
N PRO A 21 26.87 -8.65 37.64
CA PRO A 21 27.69 -8.46 36.46
C PRO A 21 26.79 -8.60 35.22
N LEU A 22 27.06 -7.79 34.19
CA LEU A 22 26.42 -7.92 32.88
C LEU A 22 26.90 -9.22 32.22
N VAL A 23 26.30 -10.34 32.62
CA VAL A 23 26.54 -11.65 32.00
C VAL A 23 25.96 -11.61 30.60
N PHE A 24 26.84 -11.42 29.62
CA PHE A 24 26.50 -11.41 28.21
C PHE A 24 25.78 -12.73 27.85
N PRO A 25 24.64 -12.71 27.12
CA PRO A 25 24.11 -13.93 26.53
C PRO A 25 25.12 -14.48 25.54
N GLY A 26 25.39 -15.78 25.60
CA GLY A 26 26.47 -16.39 24.82
C GLY A 26 26.25 -16.28 23.32
N VAL A 27 27.23 -15.68 22.64
CA VAL A 27 27.26 -15.45 21.19
C VAL A 27 27.53 -16.78 20.48
N ARG A 28 26.96 -17.06 19.31
CA ARG A 28 27.39 -18.23 18.53
C ARG A 28 28.86 -18.05 18.11
N GLY A 29 29.50 -19.11 17.65
CA GLY A 29 30.94 -19.03 17.44
C GLY A 29 31.58 -20.25 16.82
N LYS A 30 32.80 -20.04 16.31
CA LYS A 30 33.72 -21.07 15.86
C LYS A 30 35.06 -20.95 16.56
N ILE A 31 35.65 -22.09 16.87
CA ILE A 31 37.02 -22.19 17.37
C ILE A 31 37.96 -22.08 16.16
N LYS A 32 38.74 -21.01 16.04
CA LYS A 32 39.69 -20.80 14.92
C LYS A 32 40.93 -21.68 15.05
N LYS A 33 41.35 -21.97 16.28
CA LYS A 33 42.61 -22.66 16.63
C LYS A 33 42.35 -23.53 17.85
N THR A 34 42.84 -24.78 17.83
CA THR A 34 42.55 -25.76 18.89
C THR A 34 42.89 -25.21 20.28
N ILE A 35 41.93 -25.25 21.21
CA ILE A 35 42.07 -24.78 22.59
C ILE A 35 42.29 -26.00 23.50
N PRO A 36 43.43 -26.14 24.18
CA PRO A 36 43.66 -27.22 25.14
C PRO A 36 42.87 -26.98 26.43
N LEU A 37 42.23 -28.03 26.96
CA LEU A 37 41.43 -28.00 28.19
C LEU A 37 42.07 -28.87 29.28
N ALA A 38 41.68 -28.62 30.54
CA ALA A 38 42.08 -29.45 31.66
C ALA A 38 41.64 -30.92 31.50
N GLY A 39 42.52 -31.86 31.90
CA GLY A 39 42.27 -33.29 31.82
C GLY A 39 42.57 -33.93 30.45
N GLY A 40 43.34 -33.27 29.59
CA GLY A 40 43.77 -33.83 28.29
C GLY A 40 42.70 -33.79 27.20
N ARG A 41 41.68 -32.95 27.37
CA ARG A 41 40.66 -32.65 26.34
C ARG A 41 41.08 -31.42 25.52
N SER A 42 40.46 -31.22 24.37
CA SER A 42 40.65 -30.06 23.50
C SER A 42 39.33 -29.67 22.82
N LEU A 43 39.16 -28.38 22.55
CA LEU A 43 38.19 -27.90 21.56
C LEU A 43 38.92 -27.74 20.23
N GLU A 44 38.56 -28.53 19.22
CA GLU A 44 39.30 -28.54 17.95
C GLU A 44 39.03 -27.33 17.06
N ALA A 45 40.01 -26.96 16.25
CA ALA A 45 39.84 -25.95 15.22
C ALA A 45 38.67 -26.30 14.26
N ASN A 46 37.93 -25.28 13.87
CA ASN A 46 36.65 -25.30 13.15
C ASN A 46 35.45 -25.92 13.88
N SER A 47 35.58 -26.35 15.15
CA SER A 47 34.40 -26.70 15.96
C SER A 47 33.53 -25.48 16.26
N LEU A 48 32.23 -25.69 16.44
CA LEU A 48 31.26 -24.64 16.75
C LEU A 48 30.93 -24.64 18.25
N ALA A 49 30.86 -23.44 18.84
CA ALA A 49 30.60 -23.25 20.25
C ALA A 49 29.87 -21.93 20.51
N ILE A 50 28.99 -21.92 21.51
CA ILE A 50 28.45 -20.70 22.09
C ILE A 50 29.54 -20.11 22.99
N ILE A 51 29.98 -18.89 22.67
CA ILE A 51 31.02 -18.12 23.34
C ILE A 51 30.35 -17.10 24.27
N GLN A 52 30.42 -17.34 25.57
CA GLN A 52 29.93 -16.43 26.60
C GLN A 52 31.11 -15.81 27.36
N PRO A 53 31.43 -14.52 27.17
CA PRO A 53 32.45 -13.85 27.98
C PRO A 53 31.97 -13.70 29.43
N LEU A 54 32.88 -13.89 30.38
CA LEU A 54 32.59 -13.95 31.83
C LEU A 54 33.09 -12.73 32.62
N ASN A 55 33.96 -11.90 32.04
CA ASN A 55 34.54 -10.69 32.63
C ASN A 55 34.88 -9.61 31.58
N LEU A 56 33.98 -9.41 30.61
CA LEU A 56 34.14 -8.40 29.55
C LEU A 56 34.17 -6.96 30.10
N ASP A 57 33.54 -6.75 31.26
CA ASP A 57 33.50 -5.51 32.03
C ASP A 57 34.85 -5.13 32.67
N LYS A 58 35.84 -6.02 32.63
CA LYS A 58 37.16 -5.87 33.25
C LYS A 58 38.29 -6.16 32.26
N PRO A 59 38.58 -5.26 31.31
CA PRO A 59 39.62 -5.46 30.30
C PRO A 59 41.05 -5.60 30.88
N GLU A 60 41.26 -5.20 32.14
CA GLU A 60 42.51 -5.39 32.89
C GLU A 60 42.71 -6.81 33.46
N GLU A 61 41.66 -7.62 33.54
CA GLU A 61 41.77 -9.05 33.88
C GLU A 61 42.02 -9.88 32.61
N LYS A 62 42.66 -11.06 32.75
CA LYS A 62 42.69 -12.06 31.67
C LYS A 62 41.26 -12.36 31.26
N GLN A 63 41.01 -12.36 29.95
CA GLN A 63 39.67 -12.55 29.40
C GLN A 63 39.25 -14.02 29.51
N ARG A 64 38.11 -14.25 30.16
CA ARG A 64 37.56 -15.57 30.47
C ARG A 64 36.26 -15.81 29.71
N PHE A 65 36.11 -17.01 29.18
CA PHE A 65 34.98 -17.39 28.34
C PHE A 65 34.42 -18.74 28.78
N ARG A 66 33.10 -18.84 28.89
CA ARG A 66 32.41 -20.13 28.84
C ARG A 66 32.16 -20.48 27.38
N LEU A 67 32.67 -21.63 26.95
CA LEU A 67 32.53 -22.18 25.61
C LEU A 67 31.66 -23.43 25.69
N THR A 68 30.46 -23.37 25.13
CA THR A 68 29.52 -24.51 25.08
C THR A 68 29.44 -25.05 23.65
N PRO A 69 29.98 -26.24 23.35
CA PRO A 69 29.93 -26.81 22.01
C PRO A 69 28.49 -26.97 21.50
N TYR A 70 28.29 -26.78 20.19
CA TYR A 70 27.02 -27.09 19.54
C TYR A 70 27.22 -27.71 18.17
N VAL A 71 26.20 -28.44 17.70
CA VAL A 71 26.14 -29.02 16.36
C VAL A 71 24.94 -28.43 15.61
N PRO A 72 25.09 -27.94 14.36
CA PRO A 72 23.95 -27.52 13.56
C PRO A 72 23.02 -28.69 13.27
N LEU A 73 21.72 -28.46 13.45
CA LEU A 73 20.66 -29.32 12.94
C LEU A 73 20.25 -28.79 11.56
N GLY A 74 19.71 -29.67 10.71
CA GLY A 74 19.18 -29.25 9.41
C GLY A 74 18.04 -28.24 9.60
N SER A 75 18.13 -27.08 8.96
CA SER A 75 17.13 -26.01 9.08
C SER A 75 15.92 -26.27 8.19
N ASN A 76 14.73 -26.40 8.78
CA ASN A 76 13.47 -26.28 8.04
C ASN A 76 12.99 -24.81 8.02
N ARG A 77 12.00 -24.49 7.19
CA ARG A 77 11.42 -23.14 7.08
C ARG A 77 10.82 -22.61 8.39
N ASP A 78 10.38 -23.51 9.28
CA ASP A 78 9.86 -23.16 10.60
C ASP A 78 10.98 -22.90 11.65
N ASP A 79 12.23 -23.26 11.34
CA ASP A 79 13.39 -23.10 12.22
C ASP A 79 14.11 -21.76 11.98
N LEU A 80 13.37 -20.66 12.19
CA LEU A 80 13.91 -19.30 12.07
C LEU A 80 15.23 -19.16 12.85
N PRO A 81 16.27 -18.46 12.32
CA PRO A 81 17.60 -18.41 12.90
C PRO A 81 17.67 -18.00 14.38
N GLU A 82 16.73 -17.15 14.83
CA GLU A 82 16.59 -16.68 16.22
C GLU A 82 16.14 -17.77 17.21
N ASN A 83 15.34 -18.75 16.78
CA ASN A 83 14.72 -19.74 17.67
C ASN A 83 15.73 -20.68 18.33
N GLN A 84 16.97 -20.69 17.83
CA GLN A 84 18.06 -21.61 18.14
C GLN A 84 17.75 -23.12 18.01
N ARG A 85 16.58 -23.48 17.48
CA ARG A 85 16.15 -24.87 17.21
C ARG A 85 16.98 -25.56 16.12
N ASN A 86 17.66 -24.77 15.29
CA ASN A 86 18.63 -25.24 14.30
C ASN A 86 20.00 -25.62 14.89
N ILE A 87 20.16 -25.69 16.22
CA ILE A 87 21.37 -26.24 16.87
C ILE A 87 21.02 -27.20 18.01
N SER A 88 21.87 -28.20 18.21
CA SER A 88 21.89 -29.04 19.42
C SER A 88 23.08 -28.63 20.28
N ILE A 89 22.81 -28.22 21.53
CA ILE A 89 23.81 -27.70 22.47
C ILE A 89 24.30 -28.84 23.38
N ASP A 90 25.62 -29.02 23.52
CA ASP A 90 26.22 -29.98 24.43
C ASP A 90 26.68 -29.30 25.72
N GLU A 91 25.71 -28.98 26.60
CA GLU A 91 25.96 -28.37 27.91
C GLU A 91 26.95 -29.18 28.77
N LYS A 92 27.00 -30.52 28.60
CA LYS A 92 27.88 -31.40 29.39
C LYS A 92 29.35 -31.24 29.01
N ASN A 93 29.62 -30.75 27.81
CA ASN A 93 30.96 -30.39 27.34
C ASN A 93 31.20 -28.86 27.35
N SER A 94 30.34 -28.07 28.00
CA SER A 94 30.63 -26.68 28.32
C SER A 94 31.88 -26.59 29.19
N CYS A 95 32.75 -25.63 28.89
CA CYS A 95 34.01 -25.42 29.61
C CYS A 95 34.33 -23.94 29.76
N GLU A 96 35.05 -23.57 30.82
CA GLU A 96 35.54 -22.22 31.01
C GLU A 96 37.04 -22.16 30.69
N VAL A 97 37.44 -21.17 29.90
CA VAL A 97 38.81 -20.99 29.40
C VAL A 97 39.27 -19.55 29.62
N GLU A 98 40.57 -19.38 29.87
CA GLU A 98 41.23 -18.08 29.87
C GLU A 98 42.05 -17.94 28.59
N LEU A 99 41.93 -16.83 27.87
CA LEU A 99 42.59 -16.61 26.58
C LEU A 99 43.31 -15.26 26.56
N ASP A 100 44.63 -15.30 26.33
CA ASP A 100 45.47 -14.10 26.29
C ASP A 100 45.29 -13.27 25.00
N ASN A 101 44.82 -13.89 23.92
CA ASN A 101 44.45 -13.22 22.67
C ASN A 101 43.18 -13.85 22.07
N PRO A 102 41.98 -13.52 22.58
CA PRO A 102 40.75 -14.25 22.27
C PRO A 102 40.42 -14.31 20.77
N THR A 103 40.71 -13.26 20.00
CA THR A 103 40.39 -13.16 18.57
C THR A 103 41.23 -14.08 17.68
N GLU A 104 42.34 -14.63 18.16
CA GLU A 104 43.13 -15.66 17.47
C GLU A 104 42.48 -17.05 17.59
N TYR A 105 41.86 -17.34 18.74
CA TYR A 105 41.26 -18.64 19.07
C TYR A 105 39.77 -18.70 18.77
N LEU A 106 39.07 -17.57 18.83
CA LEU A 106 37.62 -17.45 18.71
C LEU A 106 37.23 -16.62 17.49
N GLY A 107 36.27 -17.12 16.72
CA GLY A 107 35.52 -16.36 15.73
C GLY A 107 34.07 -16.29 16.19
N TYR A 108 33.64 -15.10 16.62
CA TYR A 108 32.25 -14.85 16.96
C TYR A 108 31.36 -14.99 15.72
N ILE A 109 30.20 -15.60 15.90
CA ILE A 109 29.11 -15.69 14.94
C ILE A 109 27.94 -14.96 15.58
N GLU A 110 27.36 -14.03 14.85
CA GLU A 110 26.21 -13.22 15.24
C GLU A 110 25.10 -13.93 16.05
N GLN A 111 24.45 -13.15 16.91
CA GLN A 111 23.27 -13.55 17.69
C GLN A 111 22.18 -12.48 17.59
N TYR A 112 20.94 -12.85 17.87
CA TYR A 112 19.81 -11.92 17.91
C TYR A 112 19.61 -11.38 19.34
N GLN A 113 19.42 -10.07 19.46
CA GLN A 113 19.04 -9.40 20.70
C GLN A 113 17.61 -8.86 20.55
N GLN A 114 16.70 -9.34 21.39
CA GLN A 114 15.30 -8.89 21.40
C GLN A 114 15.19 -7.41 21.78
N SER A 115 14.17 -6.74 21.23
CA SER A 115 13.91 -5.32 21.39
C SER A 115 12.42 -5.05 21.51
N GLU A 116 12.05 -4.35 22.59
CA GLU A 116 10.70 -3.81 22.83
C GLU A 116 10.52 -2.42 22.19
N ALA A 117 11.47 -1.96 21.37
CA ALA A 117 11.38 -0.66 20.72
C ALA A 117 10.21 -0.62 19.71
N PRO A 118 9.51 0.52 19.58
CA PRO A 118 8.48 0.69 18.56
C PRO A 118 9.11 0.59 17.18
N LEU A 119 8.48 -0.18 16.28
CA LEU A 119 9.04 -0.56 14.99
C LEU A 119 9.52 0.65 14.15
N PHE A 120 8.78 1.76 14.18
CA PHE A 120 9.03 2.97 13.40
C PHE A 120 9.47 4.20 14.24
N GLY A 121 9.76 4.03 15.54
CA GLY A 121 10.04 5.17 16.43
C GLY A 121 8.86 6.15 16.54
N GLU A 122 9.17 7.44 16.79
CA GLU A 122 8.19 8.54 16.74
C GLU A 122 7.97 9.09 15.31
N GLY A 123 8.66 8.55 14.30
CA GLY A 123 8.72 9.09 12.94
C GLY A 123 8.01 8.25 11.87
N SER A 124 8.22 8.63 10.61
CA SER A 124 8.02 7.75 9.45
C SER A 124 9.33 7.13 9.00
N PRO A 125 9.31 5.93 8.38
CA PRO A 125 10.48 5.32 7.77
C PRO A 125 11.25 6.34 6.96
N SER A 126 12.52 6.53 7.31
CA SER A 126 13.39 7.50 6.67
C SER A 126 14.58 6.80 6.07
N ILE A 127 15.11 7.35 4.98
CA ILE A 127 16.39 6.91 4.43
C ILE A 127 17.55 7.06 5.44
N GLU A 128 17.36 7.89 6.47
CA GLU A 128 18.30 8.03 7.59
C GLU A 128 18.30 6.87 8.58
N ASP A 129 17.29 6.00 8.58
CA ASP A 129 17.28 4.75 9.33
C ASP A 129 18.20 3.69 8.70
N VAL A 130 18.47 3.80 7.40
CA VAL A 130 19.34 2.89 6.65
C VAL A 130 20.81 3.28 6.86
N ARG A 131 21.51 2.48 7.67
CA ARG A 131 22.89 2.68 8.13
C ARG A 131 23.62 1.34 8.29
N GLN A 132 23.99 0.75 7.17
CA GLN A 132 24.83 -0.45 7.12
C GLN A 132 26.13 -0.26 7.91
N TYR A 133 26.62 -1.34 8.52
CA TYR A 133 27.96 -1.37 9.11
C TYR A 133 28.78 -2.63 8.79
N LYS A 134 28.50 -3.76 9.44
CA LYS A 134 29.25 -5.03 9.29
C LYS A 134 28.52 -6.07 8.44
N VAL A 135 27.19 -5.99 8.31
CA VAL A 135 26.42 -6.93 7.49
C VAL A 135 26.65 -6.62 6.00
N PRO A 136 26.95 -7.60 5.13
CA PRO A 136 27.40 -7.36 3.75
C PRO A 136 26.23 -7.22 2.73
N ASP A 137 25.16 -6.56 3.13
CA ASP A 137 23.85 -6.48 2.47
C ASP A 137 23.62 -5.19 1.68
N CYS A 138 24.69 -4.60 1.13
CA CYS A 138 24.64 -3.25 0.55
C CYS A 138 23.63 -3.15 -0.60
N PHE A 139 23.47 -4.21 -1.39
CA PHE A 139 22.47 -4.33 -2.46
C PHE A 139 21.03 -4.23 -1.94
N LEU A 140 20.73 -4.82 -0.78
CA LEU A 140 19.41 -4.80 -0.15
C LEU A 140 19.11 -3.41 0.41
N LEU A 141 20.08 -2.82 1.11
CA LEU A 141 19.93 -1.51 1.74
C LEU A 141 19.96 -0.35 0.74
N ALA A 142 20.71 -0.46 -0.36
CA ALA A 142 20.64 0.50 -1.48
C ALA A 142 19.27 0.48 -2.15
N SER A 143 18.69 -0.73 -2.35
CA SER A 143 17.34 -0.91 -2.90
C SER A 143 16.25 -0.43 -1.95
N LEU A 144 16.45 -0.62 -0.65
CA LEU A 144 15.56 -0.08 0.37
C LEU A 144 15.62 1.47 0.39
N GLY A 145 16.82 2.03 0.27
CA GLY A 145 17.03 3.46 0.14
C GLY A 145 16.35 4.06 -1.10
N SER A 146 16.38 3.39 -2.25
CA SER A 146 15.78 3.90 -3.49
C SER A 146 14.26 3.85 -3.51
N ILE A 147 13.65 2.99 -2.69
CA ILE A 147 12.22 3.04 -2.40
C ILE A 147 11.92 4.27 -1.52
N LEU A 148 12.73 4.55 -0.50
CA LEU A 148 12.52 5.67 0.44
C LEU A 148 12.77 7.06 -0.17
N THR A 149 13.51 7.18 -1.28
CA THR A 149 13.63 8.45 -2.01
C THR A 149 12.35 8.85 -2.74
N GLN A 150 11.37 7.95 -2.84
CA GLN A 150 10.10 8.20 -3.49
C GLN A 150 9.09 8.92 -2.57
N PRO A 151 8.20 9.78 -3.12
CA PRO A 151 7.25 10.58 -2.33
C PRO A 151 6.39 9.81 -1.31
N ASP A 152 6.02 8.57 -1.62
CA ASP A 152 5.19 7.68 -0.77
C ASP A 152 5.98 6.46 -0.25
N GLY A 153 7.30 6.41 -0.47
CA GLY A 153 8.14 5.24 -0.17
C GLY A 153 8.03 4.80 1.29
N ALA A 154 7.94 5.76 2.22
CA ALA A 154 7.70 5.50 3.63
C ALA A 154 6.37 4.76 3.90
N SER A 155 5.29 5.14 3.20
CA SER A 155 3.98 4.47 3.24
C SER A 155 4.05 3.06 2.66
N PHE A 156 4.78 2.87 1.56
CA PHE A 156 5.02 1.55 1.00
C PHE A 156 5.74 0.63 2.00
N ILE A 157 6.82 1.09 2.61
CA ILE A 157 7.56 0.35 3.65
C ILE A 157 6.70 0.05 4.88
N ARG A 158 5.88 1.00 5.35
CA ARG A 158 4.90 0.74 6.42
C ARG A 158 3.94 -0.40 6.04
N SER A 159 3.45 -0.43 4.80
CA SER A 159 2.54 -1.49 4.31
C SER A 159 3.16 -2.89 4.26
N MET A 160 4.49 -2.99 4.24
CA MET A 160 5.20 -4.27 4.27
C MET A 160 5.24 -4.89 5.66
N LEU A 161 4.97 -4.13 6.72
CA LEU A 161 5.33 -4.47 8.09
C LEU A 161 4.14 -4.35 9.05
N ARG A 162 3.81 -5.45 9.73
CA ARG A 162 2.76 -5.49 10.74
C ARG A 162 3.31 -6.05 12.06
N GLN A 163 3.52 -5.16 13.03
CA GLN A 163 3.83 -5.56 14.41
C GLN A 163 2.62 -6.31 15.01
N ASN A 164 2.88 -7.38 15.76
CA ASN A 164 1.88 -8.19 16.44
C ASN A 164 1.97 -7.98 17.97
N ASP A 165 0.89 -8.29 18.69
CA ASP A 165 0.77 -8.08 20.15
C ASP A 165 1.65 -9.03 21.00
N ASP A 166 2.49 -9.88 20.39
CA ASP A 166 3.29 -10.94 21.02
C ASP A 166 4.81 -10.80 20.79
N GLY A 167 5.30 -9.58 20.54
CA GLY A 167 6.74 -9.31 20.39
C GLY A 167 7.33 -9.75 19.04
N THR A 168 6.48 -10.07 18.05
CA THR A 168 6.90 -10.43 16.69
C THR A 168 6.38 -9.43 15.65
N THR A 169 7.03 -9.36 14.49
CA THR A 169 6.55 -8.62 13.33
C THR A 169 6.34 -9.55 12.14
N THR A 170 5.22 -9.36 11.44
CA THR A 170 4.91 -10.02 10.17
C THR A 170 5.34 -9.10 9.03
N VAL A 171 6.20 -9.60 8.16
CA VAL A 171 6.81 -8.91 7.02
C VAL A 171 6.26 -9.50 5.71
N ARG A 172 5.84 -8.64 4.79
CA ARG A 172 5.51 -8.98 3.40
C ARG A 172 6.72 -8.69 2.52
N LEU A 173 7.27 -9.75 1.95
CA LEU A 173 8.32 -9.72 0.92
C LEU A 173 7.79 -10.43 -0.33
N PHE A 174 8.60 -10.58 -1.37
CA PHE A 174 8.23 -11.27 -2.60
C PHE A 174 9.32 -12.25 -3.05
N ASN A 175 8.92 -13.35 -3.68
CA ASN A 175 9.87 -14.31 -4.24
C ASN A 175 10.53 -13.71 -5.49
N PRO A 176 11.86 -13.56 -5.60
CA PRO A 176 12.49 -12.88 -6.73
C PRO A 176 12.38 -13.64 -8.07
N LYS A 177 11.87 -14.88 -8.08
CA LYS A 177 11.65 -15.70 -9.28
C LYS A 177 10.19 -15.71 -9.75
N THR A 178 9.23 -15.74 -8.84
CA THR A 178 7.78 -15.76 -9.18
C THR A 178 7.07 -14.42 -8.98
N LEU A 179 7.71 -13.50 -8.24
CA LEU A 179 7.19 -12.24 -7.70
C LEU A 179 5.90 -12.38 -6.88
N GLU A 180 5.59 -13.60 -6.42
CA GLU A 180 4.47 -13.85 -5.50
C GLU A 180 4.81 -13.38 -4.08
N PRO A 181 3.83 -12.84 -3.33
CA PRO A 181 4.04 -12.36 -1.97
C PRO A 181 4.33 -13.50 -1.00
N VAL A 182 5.35 -13.32 -0.17
CA VAL A 182 5.77 -14.21 0.92
C VAL A 182 5.60 -13.46 2.24
N TYR A 183 4.78 -14.00 3.13
CA TYR A 183 4.63 -13.49 4.49
C TYR A 183 5.54 -14.25 5.44
N VAL A 184 6.43 -13.52 6.10
CA VAL A 184 7.43 -14.01 7.04
C VAL A 184 7.11 -13.44 8.41
N ARG A 185 7.13 -14.27 9.46
CA ARG A 185 6.99 -13.79 10.84
C ARG A 185 8.33 -13.92 11.54
N VAL A 186 8.83 -12.83 12.12
CA VAL A 186 10.13 -12.79 12.82
C VAL A 186 9.96 -12.16 14.20
N GLU A 187 10.79 -12.57 15.17
CA GLU A 187 10.84 -11.87 16.47
C GLU A 187 11.34 -10.41 16.31
N ASN A 188 10.87 -9.51 17.16
CA ASN A 188 11.36 -8.13 17.24
C ASN A 188 12.78 -8.12 17.83
N SER A 189 13.79 -8.24 16.98
CA SER A 189 15.19 -8.32 17.40
C SER A 189 16.13 -7.75 16.33
N TYR A 190 17.19 -7.09 16.76
CA TYR A 190 18.33 -6.72 15.92
C TYR A 190 19.49 -7.69 16.16
N ILE A 191 20.55 -7.59 15.36
CA ILE A 191 21.63 -8.57 15.33
C ILE A 191 22.95 -8.00 15.90
N VAL A 192 23.60 -8.77 16.76
CA VAL A 192 24.77 -8.33 17.53
C VAL A 192 25.92 -9.34 17.51
N ASP A 193 27.15 -8.86 17.69
CA ASP A 193 28.31 -9.63 18.08
C ASP A 193 28.87 -9.14 19.43
N HIS A 194 30.08 -9.59 19.79
CA HIS A 194 30.78 -9.17 21.02
C HIS A 194 31.15 -7.68 21.12
N GLU A 195 31.15 -6.93 20.00
CA GLU A 195 31.42 -5.48 19.95
C GLU A 195 30.11 -4.66 19.95
N GLY A 196 28.95 -5.30 19.86
CA GLY A 196 27.62 -4.66 19.83
C GLY A 196 26.87 -4.96 18.54
N SER A 197 26.02 -4.03 18.09
CA SER A 197 25.21 -4.20 16.88
C SER A 197 26.07 -4.36 15.63
N LEU A 198 25.66 -5.26 14.72
CA LEU A 198 26.33 -5.43 13.43
C LEU A 198 25.92 -4.39 12.41
N ASN A 199 24.76 -3.74 12.56
CA ASN A 199 24.34 -2.59 11.78
C ASN A 199 24.03 -1.39 12.70
N ASN A 200 24.08 -0.17 12.15
CA ASN A 200 23.93 1.09 12.90
C ASN A 200 22.56 1.76 12.65
N HIS A 201 21.52 0.97 12.35
CA HIS A 201 20.18 1.46 12.05
C HIS A 201 19.60 2.30 13.20
N THR A 202 18.86 3.35 12.86
CA THR A 202 18.10 4.14 13.86
C THR A 202 16.65 3.71 14.00
N GLY A 203 16.12 2.94 13.04
CA GLY A 203 14.78 2.37 13.08
C GLY A 203 14.83 0.84 13.06
N LEU A 204 14.26 0.19 14.09
CA LEU A 204 14.18 -1.27 14.22
C LEU A 204 13.54 -1.95 12.99
N TRP A 205 12.66 -1.23 12.29
CA TRP A 205 12.03 -1.71 11.06
C TRP A 205 13.02 -2.16 9.98
N VAL A 206 14.25 -1.63 9.94
CA VAL A 206 15.28 -2.03 8.98
C VAL A 206 15.85 -3.41 9.35
N ASP A 207 16.27 -3.60 10.60
CA ASP A 207 16.77 -4.91 11.10
C ASP A 207 15.73 -6.02 10.86
N ILE A 208 14.45 -5.70 11.03
CA ILE A 208 13.33 -6.63 10.82
C ILE A 208 13.16 -7.02 9.34
N LEU A 209 13.37 -6.10 8.39
CA LEU A 209 13.37 -6.40 6.96
C LEU A 209 14.57 -7.26 6.55
N GLU A 210 15.77 -6.91 6.98
CA GLU A 210 17.00 -7.69 6.73
C GLU A 210 16.85 -9.13 7.23
N LYS A 211 16.40 -9.27 8.48
CA LYS A 211 16.15 -10.56 9.13
C LYS A 211 15.10 -11.38 8.39
N ALA A 212 13.97 -10.77 8.01
CA ALA A 212 12.92 -11.46 7.28
C ALA A 212 13.40 -11.92 5.88
N ALA A 213 14.16 -11.09 5.16
CA ALA A 213 14.73 -11.45 3.87
C ALA A 213 15.74 -12.61 4.00
N ALA A 214 16.62 -12.55 4.99
CA ALA A 214 17.61 -13.60 5.25
C ALA A 214 16.98 -14.94 5.67
N SER A 215 15.80 -14.92 6.31
CA SER A 215 15.11 -16.13 6.77
C SER A 215 14.43 -16.95 5.66
N VAL A 216 14.44 -16.48 4.41
CA VAL A 216 13.82 -17.17 3.26
C VAL A 216 14.91 -17.66 2.28
N PRO A 217 15.36 -18.93 2.38
CA PRO A 217 16.47 -19.47 1.58
C PRO A 217 16.25 -19.38 0.07
N GLU A 218 14.99 -19.43 -0.38
CA GLU A 218 14.61 -19.37 -1.79
C GLU A 218 15.00 -18.04 -2.48
N PHE A 219 15.19 -16.97 -1.69
CA PHE A 219 15.56 -15.64 -2.20
C PHE A 219 17.02 -15.58 -2.67
N PHE A 220 17.94 -16.19 -1.92
CA PHE A 220 19.39 -16.12 -2.16
C PHE A 220 20.02 -17.48 -2.55
N GLY A 221 19.22 -18.55 -2.63
CA GLY A 221 19.63 -19.85 -3.16
C GLY A 221 20.46 -20.72 -2.22
N SER A 222 20.63 -20.33 -0.96
CA SER A 222 21.28 -21.16 0.06
C SER A 222 20.63 -21.00 1.44
N THR A 223 20.44 -22.11 2.15
CA THR A 223 20.09 -22.12 3.57
C THR A 223 21.33 -21.73 4.38
N ASN A 224 21.30 -20.56 5.03
CA ASN A 224 22.38 -20.13 5.92
C ASN A 224 21.83 -19.86 7.31
N ALA A 225 22.46 -20.44 8.33
CA ALA A 225 22.12 -20.20 9.74
C ALA A 225 22.58 -18.82 10.24
N SER A 226 23.31 -18.08 9.40
CA SER A 226 23.76 -16.71 9.60
C SER A 226 23.06 -15.78 8.60
N MET A 227 22.43 -14.71 9.09
CA MET A 227 21.94 -13.55 8.35
C MET A 227 23.04 -12.88 7.54
N SER A 228 24.19 -12.55 8.15
CA SER A 228 25.33 -11.97 7.40
C SER A 228 25.88 -12.92 6.34
N GLY A 229 25.69 -14.22 6.52
CA GLY A 229 26.03 -15.25 5.53
C GLY A 229 24.96 -15.42 4.44
N ALA A 230 23.68 -15.27 4.76
CA ALA A 230 22.55 -15.36 3.83
C ALA A 230 22.51 -14.14 2.88
N LEU A 231 22.78 -12.95 3.42
CA LEU A 231 22.82 -11.69 2.68
C LEU A 231 24.18 -11.43 2.01
N LYS A 232 25.10 -12.39 1.98
CA LYS A 232 26.42 -12.20 1.39
C LYS A 232 26.40 -12.34 -0.13
N GLY A 233 26.52 -11.22 -0.84
CA GLY A 233 26.75 -11.21 -2.29
C GLY A 233 25.47 -11.39 -3.13
N GLY A 234 24.35 -10.81 -2.69
CA GLY A 234 23.18 -10.63 -3.54
C GLY A 234 23.36 -9.50 -4.56
N SER A 235 22.34 -9.28 -5.39
CA SER A 235 22.30 -8.23 -6.42
C SER A 235 21.10 -7.30 -6.23
N GLU A 236 21.24 -6.06 -6.67
CA GLU A 236 20.24 -5.00 -6.62
C GLU A 236 18.94 -5.42 -7.32
N SER A 237 19.06 -6.03 -8.49
CA SER A 237 17.97 -6.68 -9.22
C SER A 237 17.20 -7.70 -8.37
N THR A 238 17.88 -8.46 -7.52
CA THR A 238 17.24 -9.43 -6.61
C THR A 238 16.56 -8.74 -5.44
N ALA A 239 17.20 -7.73 -4.84
CA ALA A 239 16.64 -6.97 -3.72
C ALA A 239 15.41 -6.15 -4.12
N LEU A 240 15.45 -5.43 -5.24
CA LEU A 240 14.30 -4.67 -5.74
C LEU A 240 13.09 -5.59 -5.95
N LYS A 241 13.28 -6.77 -6.55
CA LYS A 241 12.22 -7.79 -6.70
C LYS A 241 11.67 -8.26 -5.35
N ILE A 242 12.55 -8.56 -4.38
CA ILE A 242 12.17 -9.01 -3.03
C ILE A 242 11.34 -7.96 -2.27
N LEU A 243 11.69 -6.68 -2.42
CA LEU A 243 11.04 -5.59 -1.69
C LEU A 243 9.74 -5.11 -2.37
N THR A 244 9.68 -5.11 -3.71
CA THR A 244 8.58 -4.46 -4.46
C THR A 244 7.59 -5.42 -5.10
N GLY A 245 7.99 -6.67 -5.40
CA GLY A 245 7.20 -7.58 -6.23
C GLY A 245 7.11 -7.15 -7.71
N CYS A 246 7.90 -6.14 -8.11
CA CYS A 246 7.99 -5.68 -9.49
C CYS A 246 9.13 -6.39 -10.24
N HIS A 247 9.07 -6.39 -11.56
CA HIS A 247 10.24 -6.70 -12.37
C HIS A 247 11.32 -5.62 -12.21
N SER A 248 12.56 -5.98 -12.52
CA SER A 248 13.68 -5.04 -12.51
C SER A 248 14.50 -5.18 -13.78
N GLU A 249 15.01 -4.06 -14.25
CA GLU A 249 15.86 -3.94 -15.43
C GLU A 249 17.25 -3.47 -15.00
N GLU A 250 18.31 -4.11 -15.51
CA GLU A 250 19.69 -3.78 -15.19
C GLU A 250 20.43 -3.35 -16.47
N GLU A 251 20.95 -2.13 -16.44
CA GLU A 251 21.67 -1.50 -17.52
C GLU A 251 23.18 -1.49 -17.22
N PHE A 252 23.97 -2.13 -18.08
CA PHE A 252 25.41 -2.23 -17.91
C PHE A 252 26.13 -1.03 -18.51
N LEU A 253 26.90 -0.34 -17.67
CA LEU A 253 27.79 0.77 -18.03
C LEU A 253 29.10 0.25 -18.66
N SER A 254 28.98 -0.65 -19.64
CA SER A 254 30.12 -1.23 -20.34
C SER A 254 30.53 -0.34 -21.51
N TYR A 255 31.65 0.36 -21.32
CA TYR A 255 32.34 1.04 -22.40
C TYR A 255 33.55 0.23 -22.86
N ASP A 256 33.31 -0.72 -23.77
CA ASP A 256 34.32 -1.19 -24.73
C ASP A 256 34.64 -0.04 -25.73
N ARG A 257 35.09 1.11 -25.19
CA ARG A 257 35.46 2.31 -25.93
C ARG A 257 36.83 2.07 -26.55
N PHE A 258 36.83 1.57 -27.78
CA PHE A 258 38.05 1.56 -28.60
C PHE A 258 38.59 2.99 -28.72
N PHE A 259 39.80 3.21 -28.23
CA PHE A 259 40.58 4.41 -28.47
C PHE A 259 41.78 4.06 -29.34
N ALA A 260 41.95 4.80 -30.44
CA ALA A 260 43.00 4.54 -31.42
C ALA A 260 44.42 4.47 -30.83
N TRP A 261 44.70 5.23 -29.76
CA TRP A 261 46.00 5.21 -29.09
C TRP A 261 46.23 4.00 -28.18
N ASP A 262 45.18 3.27 -27.80
CA ASP A 262 45.17 2.25 -26.74
C ASP A 262 45.07 0.80 -27.29
N ILE A 263 45.46 0.58 -28.55
CA ILE A 263 45.39 -0.71 -29.27
C ILE A 263 46.02 -1.84 -28.45
N GLY A 264 47.17 -1.58 -27.80
CA GLY A 264 47.89 -2.57 -27.01
C GLY A 264 47.11 -3.15 -25.82
N ASN A 265 46.25 -2.35 -25.18
CA ASN A 265 45.40 -2.79 -24.07
C ASN A 265 44.05 -3.30 -24.56
N PHE A 266 43.43 -2.62 -25.54
CA PHE A 266 42.10 -2.98 -26.05
C PHE A 266 42.04 -4.35 -26.74
N PHE A 267 43.14 -4.77 -27.36
CA PHE A 267 43.30 -6.08 -28.00
C PHE A 267 44.32 -6.98 -27.27
N ALA A 268 44.53 -6.82 -25.96
CA ALA A 268 45.67 -7.45 -25.27
C ALA A 268 45.70 -9.00 -25.43
N ASP A 269 44.55 -9.66 -25.29
CA ASP A 269 44.43 -11.12 -25.41
C ASP A 269 44.44 -11.58 -26.88
N GLU A 270 43.90 -10.76 -27.80
CA GLU A 270 43.85 -11.02 -29.23
C GLU A 270 45.24 -10.86 -29.87
N LEU A 271 46.00 -9.82 -29.52
CA LEU A 271 47.35 -9.54 -30.06
C LEU A 271 48.33 -10.70 -29.78
N LEU A 272 48.22 -11.35 -28.60
CA LEU A 272 49.02 -12.54 -28.26
C LEU A 272 48.72 -13.73 -29.18
N GLN A 273 47.46 -13.90 -29.60
CA GLN A 273 47.04 -14.95 -30.53
C GLN A 273 47.39 -14.60 -31.98
N LEU A 274 47.21 -13.33 -32.36
CA LEU A 274 47.37 -12.82 -33.71
C LEU A 274 48.84 -12.68 -34.13
N ASP A 275 49.76 -12.28 -33.25
CA ASP A 275 51.20 -12.17 -33.57
C ASP A 275 51.78 -13.48 -34.13
N SER A 276 51.34 -14.63 -33.60
CA SER A 276 51.72 -15.95 -34.13
C SER A 276 51.12 -16.22 -35.51
N LEU A 277 49.85 -15.87 -35.73
CA LEU A 277 49.14 -16.08 -37.00
C LEU A 277 49.67 -15.15 -38.11
N PHE A 278 49.96 -13.89 -37.81
CA PHE A 278 50.54 -12.94 -38.76
C PHE A 278 51.95 -13.33 -39.22
N LYS A 279 52.77 -13.94 -38.32
CA LYS A 279 54.08 -14.50 -38.69
C LYS A 279 53.94 -15.67 -39.67
N VAL A 280 52.99 -16.59 -39.43
CA VAL A 280 52.69 -17.68 -40.37
C VAL A 280 52.16 -17.14 -41.71
N LYS A 281 51.26 -16.15 -41.68
CA LYS A 281 50.73 -15.47 -42.87
C LYS A 281 51.83 -14.83 -43.73
N LYS A 282 52.77 -14.08 -43.11
CA LYS A 282 53.91 -13.47 -43.81
C LYS A 282 54.88 -14.50 -44.41
N LEU A 283 55.10 -15.64 -43.73
CA LEU A 283 55.92 -16.74 -44.26
C LEU A 283 55.26 -17.41 -45.47
N MET A 284 53.96 -17.73 -45.39
CA MET A 284 53.23 -18.37 -46.51
C MET A 284 53.16 -17.46 -47.75
N GLN A 285 52.96 -16.15 -47.56
CA GLN A 285 52.98 -15.16 -48.64
C GLN A 285 54.34 -15.06 -49.36
N ALA A 286 55.44 -15.39 -48.69
CA ALA A 286 56.78 -15.41 -49.30
C ALA A 286 57.07 -16.69 -50.11
N GLU A 287 56.34 -17.78 -49.85
CA GLU A 287 56.59 -19.10 -50.44
C GLU A 287 55.62 -19.49 -51.57
N SER A 288 54.34 -19.07 -51.54
CA SER A 288 53.40 -19.28 -52.66
C SER A 288 52.17 -18.35 -52.63
N PRO A 289 51.83 -17.63 -53.73
CA PRO A 289 50.66 -16.74 -53.77
C PRO A 289 49.26 -17.42 -53.85
N GLU A 290 49.15 -18.73 -54.08
CA GLU A 290 47.89 -19.37 -54.51
C GLU A 290 47.01 -19.94 -53.38
N GLN A 291 46.39 -19.03 -52.61
CA GLN A 291 44.96 -19.02 -52.20
C GLN A 291 44.20 -20.30 -51.78
N VAL A 292 44.70 -21.12 -50.83
CA VAL A 292 43.80 -21.95 -49.98
C VAL A 292 44.05 -21.71 -48.49
N GLY A 293 45.25 -21.96 -47.98
CA GLY A 293 45.57 -21.76 -46.56
C GLY A 293 45.45 -20.30 -46.10
N GLN A 294 45.66 -19.34 -47.01
CA GLN A 294 45.44 -17.91 -46.79
C GLN A 294 44.00 -17.63 -46.29
N LEU A 295 43.00 -18.24 -46.95
CA LEU A 295 41.58 -18.00 -46.70
C LEU A 295 41.09 -18.62 -45.37
N GLU A 296 41.77 -19.65 -44.87
CA GLU A 296 41.48 -20.24 -43.55
C GLU A 296 42.11 -19.41 -42.42
N ILE A 297 43.34 -18.94 -42.59
CA ILE A 297 44.00 -18.04 -41.62
C ILE A 297 43.20 -16.74 -41.49
N ASP A 298 42.77 -16.14 -42.60
CA ASP A 298 42.00 -14.90 -42.57
C ASP A 298 40.63 -15.09 -41.87
N LYS A 299 39.98 -16.25 -42.01
CA LYS A 299 38.76 -16.60 -41.24
C LYS A 299 39.01 -16.78 -39.75
N ILE A 300 40.15 -17.34 -39.35
CA ILE A 300 40.52 -17.49 -37.94
C ILE A 300 40.76 -16.10 -37.32
N ILE A 301 41.53 -15.26 -38.01
CA ILE A 301 41.79 -13.87 -37.60
C ILE A 301 40.48 -13.07 -37.46
N ALA A 302 39.58 -13.16 -38.45
CA ALA A 302 38.26 -12.55 -38.41
C ALA A 302 37.41 -13.06 -37.22
N GLY A 303 37.46 -14.38 -36.96
CA GLY A 303 36.78 -15.01 -35.82
C GLY A 303 37.27 -14.50 -34.47
N THR A 304 38.59 -14.40 -34.27
CA THR A 304 39.22 -13.86 -33.06
C THR A 304 38.84 -12.39 -32.83
N LEU A 305 38.81 -11.58 -33.89
CA LEU A 305 38.52 -10.14 -33.78
C LEU A 305 37.02 -9.79 -33.81
N SER A 306 36.15 -10.74 -34.18
CA SER A 306 34.70 -10.54 -34.35
C SER A 306 34.00 -9.79 -33.20
N PRO A 307 34.28 -10.09 -31.89
CA PRO A 307 33.68 -9.35 -30.78
C PRO A 307 34.00 -7.84 -30.80
N LYS A 308 35.27 -7.51 -31.09
CA LYS A 308 35.82 -6.15 -31.05
C LYS A 308 35.59 -5.35 -32.36
N ILE A 309 35.44 -6.04 -33.50
CA ILE A 309 35.10 -5.42 -34.81
C ILE A 309 33.76 -4.66 -34.76
N SER A 310 32.85 -5.03 -33.87
CA SER A 310 31.57 -4.33 -33.64
C SER A 310 31.73 -2.82 -33.41
N VAL A 311 32.83 -2.39 -32.78
CA VAL A 311 33.13 -0.98 -32.50
C VAL A 311 33.58 -0.23 -33.77
N PHE A 312 34.34 -0.89 -34.65
CA PHE A 312 34.77 -0.32 -35.93
C PHE A 312 33.62 -0.19 -36.92
N LYS A 313 32.64 -1.12 -36.89
CA LYS A 313 31.44 -1.09 -37.75
C LYS A 313 30.59 0.17 -37.54
N LYS A 314 30.61 0.78 -36.35
CA LYS A 314 29.94 2.07 -36.07
C LYS A 314 30.63 3.30 -36.69
N LEU A 315 31.83 3.13 -37.26
CA LEU A 315 32.69 4.22 -37.74
C LEU A 315 33.08 4.11 -39.22
N PHE A 316 33.20 2.88 -39.73
CA PHE A 316 33.83 2.60 -41.02
C PHE A 316 32.96 1.80 -42.00
N ASP A 317 31.69 1.55 -41.65
CA ASP A 317 30.69 0.82 -42.44
C ASP A 317 31.23 -0.53 -42.98
N GLU A 318 31.04 -0.85 -44.26
CA GLU A 318 31.31 -2.17 -44.85
C GLU A 318 32.79 -2.62 -44.77
N ASN A 319 33.74 -1.68 -44.67
CA ASN A 319 35.18 -1.97 -44.66
C ASN A 319 35.80 -2.01 -43.24
N ALA A 320 34.98 -2.03 -42.18
CA ALA A 320 35.42 -1.96 -40.79
C ALA A 320 36.42 -3.05 -40.37
N GLU A 321 36.26 -4.27 -40.90
CA GLU A 321 37.14 -5.41 -40.61
C GLU A 321 38.53 -5.22 -41.24
N GLU A 322 38.59 -4.80 -42.50
CA GLU A 322 39.84 -4.50 -43.20
C GLU A 322 40.61 -3.35 -42.52
N ILE A 323 39.90 -2.29 -42.12
CA ILE A 323 40.48 -1.12 -41.45
C ILE A 323 40.98 -1.47 -40.04
N CYS A 324 40.28 -2.36 -39.31
CA CYS A 324 40.73 -2.88 -38.02
C CYS A 324 42.06 -3.64 -38.18
N LEU A 325 42.15 -4.53 -39.18
CA LEU A 325 43.37 -5.29 -39.48
C LEU A 325 44.54 -4.40 -39.89
N GLN A 326 44.32 -3.45 -40.81
CA GLN A 326 45.34 -2.49 -41.24
C GLN A 326 45.91 -1.68 -40.06
N LEU A 327 45.06 -1.32 -39.09
CA LEU A 327 45.48 -0.58 -37.91
C LEU A 327 46.24 -1.46 -36.89
N ILE A 328 45.85 -2.73 -36.72
CA ILE A 328 46.55 -3.71 -35.87
C ILE A 328 47.93 -4.06 -36.46
N ASP A 329 48.00 -4.35 -37.76
CA ASP A 329 49.27 -4.62 -38.46
C ASP A 329 50.22 -3.43 -38.33
N PHE A 330 49.72 -2.21 -38.54
CA PHE A 330 50.51 -0.98 -38.41
C PHE A 330 51.01 -0.74 -36.98
N TYR A 331 50.18 -1.01 -35.97
CA TYR A 331 50.58 -0.95 -34.56
C TYR A 331 51.66 -2.00 -34.24
N LEU A 332 51.50 -3.25 -34.68
CA LEU A 332 52.48 -4.32 -34.44
C LEU A 332 53.85 -4.01 -35.07
N GLU A 333 53.87 -3.44 -36.27
CA GLU A 333 55.12 -3.04 -36.95
C GLU A 333 55.82 -1.84 -36.30
N ASN A 334 55.09 -1.01 -35.55
CA ASN A 334 55.60 0.23 -34.94
C ASN A 334 55.52 0.24 -33.40
N LYS A 335 55.29 -0.92 -32.78
CA LYS A 335 54.88 -1.08 -31.39
C LYS A 335 55.73 -0.30 -30.39
N ASP A 336 57.05 -0.47 -30.43
CA ASP A 336 57.96 0.18 -29.47
C ASP A 336 57.80 1.71 -29.46
N LYS A 337 57.62 2.31 -30.64
CA LYS A 337 57.44 3.76 -30.78
C LYS A 337 56.03 4.22 -30.44
N TRP A 338 55.02 3.37 -30.69
CA TRP A 338 53.64 3.62 -30.29
C TRP A 338 53.51 3.69 -28.77
N GLU A 339 54.07 2.69 -28.07
CA GLU A 339 54.06 2.60 -26.61
C GLU A 339 54.91 3.69 -25.95
N GLU A 340 56.02 4.12 -26.58
CA GLU A 340 56.78 5.30 -26.15
C GLU A 340 55.90 6.56 -26.16
N ILE A 341 55.14 6.81 -27.23
CA ILE A 341 54.23 7.98 -27.31
C ILE A 341 53.05 7.81 -26.35
N TYR A 342 52.48 6.61 -26.21
CA TYR A 342 51.39 6.32 -25.28
C TYR A 342 51.77 6.64 -23.83
N THR A 343 52.97 6.24 -23.41
CA THR A 343 53.47 6.46 -22.04
C THR A 343 53.94 7.89 -21.79
N GLN A 344 54.38 8.62 -22.82
CA GLN A 344 54.88 10.00 -22.69
C GLN A 344 53.79 11.03 -22.34
N TYR A 345 52.55 10.83 -22.81
CA TYR A 345 51.45 11.79 -22.63
C TYR A 345 50.31 11.21 -21.79
N SER A 346 49.73 12.02 -20.90
CA SER A 346 48.60 11.64 -20.04
C SER A 346 47.22 11.89 -20.67
N ASP A 347 47.16 12.73 -21.71
CA ASP A 347 45.92 13.14 -22.36
C ASP A 347 45.69 12.37 -23.67
N GLY A 348 44.46 11.85 -23.86
CA GLY A 348 44.12 11.02 -25.02
C GLY A 348 44.12 11.75 -26.36
N GLN A 349 43.74 13.05 -26.37
CA GLN A 349 43.81 13.88 -27.56
C GLN A 349 45.27 14.07 -27.97
N GLN A 350 46.14 14.46 -27.02
CA GLN A 350 47.58 14.63 -27.26
C GLN A 350 48.27 13.33 -27.71
N ARG A 351 47.93 12.17 -27.13
CA ARG A 351 48.42 10.87 -27.59
C ARG A 351 48.15 10.67 -29.08
N LEU A 352 46.90 10.87 -29.52
CA LEU A 352 46.53 10.67 -30.92
C LEU A 352 47.15 11.72 -31.85
N GLU A 353 47.19 13.00 -31.43
CA GLU A 353 47.88 14.06 -32.17
C GLU A 353 49.36 13.72 -32.40
N LYS A 354 50.06 13.21 -31.38
CA LYS A 354 51.48 12.88 -31.45
C LYS A 354 51.77 11.62 -32.25
N ILE A 355 50.92 10.60 -32.17
CA ILE A 355 50.96 9.42 -33.05
C ILE A 355 50.81 9.88 -34.52
N ILE A 356 49.80 10.71 -34.81
CA ILE A 356 49.57 11.24 -36.17
C ILE A 356 50.75 12.10 -36.65
N GLU A 357 51.26 13.01 -35.81
CA GLU A 357 52.39 13.91 -36.14
C GLU A 357 53.67 13.12 -36.44
N TYR A 358 53.99 12.10 -35.65
CA TYR A 358 55.18 11.28 -35.84
C TYR A 358 55.08 10.44 -37.12
N PHE A 359 54.00 9.67 -37.29
CA PHE A 359 53.88 8.75 -38.43
C PHE A 359 53.60 9.47 -39.76
N SER A 360 53.11 10.71 -39.75
CA SER A 360 52.98 11.55 -40.96
C SER A 360 54.32 11.94 -41.62
N GLN A 361 55.47 11.61 -41.02
CA GLN A 361 56.80 11.99 -41.53
C GLN A 361 57.33 11.04 -42.62
N ASP A 362 56.81 9.82 -42.75
CA ASP A 362 57.15 8.86 -43.82
C ASP A 362 55.92 8.63 -44.71
N GLU A 363 56.06 8.89 -46.02
CA GLU A 363 55.00 8.72 -47.02
C GLU A 363 54.44 7.29 -47.07
N LYS A 364 55.22 6.28 -46.65
CA LYS A 364 54.76 4.87 -46.57
C LYS A 364 53.59 4.68 -45.60
N ASN A 365 53.47 5.54 -44.59
CA ASN A 365 52.46 5.42 -43.54
C ASN A 365 51.13 6.09 -43.92
N THR A 366 51.01 6.69 -45.12
CA THR A 366 49.88 7.54 -45.52
C THR A 366 48.51 6.92 -45.26
N GLN A 367 48.34 5.62 -45.54
CA GLN A 367 47.08 4.90 -45.33
C GLN A 367 46.68 4.79 -43.85
N ALA A 368 47.61 4.36 -42.99
CA ALA A 368 47.37 4.27 -41.55
C ALA A 368 47.16 5.65 -40.91
N VAL A 369 47.89 6.67 -41.39
CA VAL A 369 47.73 8.07 -40.97
C VAL A 369 46.36 8.63 -41.34
N ASP A 370 45.76 8.26 -42.48
CA ASP A 370 44.39 8.64 -42.82
C ASP A 370 43.36 8.00 -41.87
N ILE A 371 43.49 6.69 -41.59
CA ILE A 371 42.64 5.98 -40.61
C ILE A 371 42.71 6.68 -39.25
N LEU A 372 43.90 7.04 -38.78
CA LEU A 372 44.11 7.78 -37.52
C LEU A 372 43.50 9.19 -37.54
N LYS A 373 43.58 9.93 -38.66
CA LYS A 373 42.95 11.25 -38.82
C LYS A 373 41.41 11.17 -38.83
N ARG A 374 40.85 10.10 -39.42
CA ARG A 374 39.41 9.81 -39.39
C ARG A 374 38.94 9.49 -37.98
N LEU A 375 39.68 8.64 -37.26
CA LEU A 375 39.48 8.36 -35.83
C LEU A 375 39.54 9.65 -34.98
N PHE A 376 40.59 10.46 -35.16
CA PHE A 376 40.74 11.75 -34.47
C PHE A 376 39.53 12.65 -34.70
N THR A 377 39.08 12.78 -35.96
CA THR A 377 37.90 13.57 -36.31
C THR A 377 36.62 13.02 -35.67
N TYR A 378 36.44 11.70 -35.63
CA TYR A 378 35.27 11.06 -35.03
C TYR A 378 35.15 11.27 -33.52
N TYR A 379 36.28 11.22 -32.80
CA TYR A 379 36.30 11.42 -31.35
C TYR A 379 36.11 12.91 -30.99
N HIS A 380 36.83 13.82 -31.67
CA HIS A 380 36.97 15.22 -31.26
C HIS A 380 36.07 16.21 -32.04
N LYS A 381 35.24 15.75 -32.98
CA LYS A 381 34.23 16.63 -33.62
C LYS A 381 32.95 16.63 -32.80
N ASP A 382 32.50 17.82 -32.42
CA ASP A 382 31.19 18.03 -31.78
C ASP A 382 30.08 17.42 -32.65
N VAL A 383 29.35 16.46 -32.07
CA VAL A 383 28.17 15.80 -32.68
C VAL A 383 26.94 16.69 -32.52
N ALA A 384 26.86 17.28 -31.34
CA ALA A 384 26.01 18.41 -30.99
C ALA A 384 26.84 19.36 -30.09
N LYS A 385 26.33 20.55 -29.80
CA LYS A 385 27.03 21.57 -29.00
C LYS A 385 27.39 20.99 -27.61
N GLY A 386 28.68 20.78 -27.34
CA GLY A 386 29.14 20.19 -26.09
C GLY A 386 29.01 18.67 -26.00
N VAL A 387 28.89 17.97 -27.14
CA VAL A 387 28.80 16.50 -27.20
C VAL A 387 29.93 15.94 -28.07
N ARG A 388 30.86 15.18 -27.47
CA ARG A 388 32.06 14.62 -28.12
C ARG A 388 32.34 13.20 -27.61
N ARG A 389 32.97 12.35 -28.42
CA ARG A 389 33.24 10.94 -28.06
C ARG A 389 34.62 10.69 -27.45
N ASP A 390 35.40 11.75 -27.26
CA ASP A 390 36.72 11.73 -26.65
C ASP A 390 36.65 11.71 -25.11
N ASN A 391 37.75 11.31 -24.48
CA ASN A 391 37.82 11.19 -23.03
C ASN A 391 38.15 12.56 -22.37
N GLN A 392 37.18 13.47 -22.34
CA GLN A 392 37.35 14.81 -21.74
C GLN A 392 37.59 14.78 -20.22
N ARG A 393 38.15 15.87 -19.68
CA ARG A 393 38.33 16.05 -18.23
C ARG A 393 36.97 16.11 -17.52
N ILE A 394 36.91 15.60 -16.29
CA ILE A 394 35.76 15.77 -15.39
C ILE A 394 35.39 17.26 -15.26
N TYR A 395 34.10 17.57 -15.10
CA TYR A 395 33.57 18.93 -15.02
C TYR A 395 33.79 19.82 -16.25
N SER A 396 34.14 19.25 -17.41
CA SER A 396 34.27 20.01 -18.67
C SER A 396 32.93 20.46 -19.27
N GLY A 397 31.81 19.91 -18.79
CA GLY A 397 30.49 20.09 -19.41
C GLY A 397 30.47 19.59 -20.86
N ILE A 398 31.29 18.58 -21.18
CA ILE A 398 31.30 17.86 -22.45
C ILE A 398 31.13 16.38 -22.14
N TYR A 399 30.14 15.76 -22.78
CA TYR A 399 29.76 14.37 -22.56
C TYR A 399 29.70 13.61 -23.87
N SER A 400 29.88 12.29 -23.82
CA SER A 400 29.61 11.44 -24.97
C SER A 400 28.10 11.28 -25.20
N PRO A 401 27.66 10.94 -26.44
CA PRO A 401 26.25 10.63 -26.70
C PRO A 401 25.72 9.53 -25.77
N GLU A 402 26.55 8.54 -25.48
CA GLU A 402 26.23 7.41 -24.61
C GLU A 402 26.20 7.80 -23.12
N GLU A 403 27.09 8.69 -22.67
CA GLU A 403 27.05 9.25 -21.32
C GLU A 403 25.76 10.06 -21.11
N LEU A 404 25.37 10.89 -22.09
CA LEU A 404 24.09 11.61 -22.04
C LEU A 404 22.87 10.68 -22.10
N GLN A 405 22.94 9.56 -22.82
CA GLN A 405 21.88 8.56 -22.81
C GLN A 405 21.67 7.99 -21.40
N VAL A 406 22.75 7.68 -20.66
CA VAL A 406 22.66 7.22 -19.26
C VAL A 406 22.03 8.29 -18.36
N PHE A 407 22.40 9.57 -18.53
CA PHE A 407 21.78 10.65 -17.75
C PHE A 407 20.27 10.78 -18.00
N ASN A 408 19.88 10.80 -19.28
CA ASN A 408 18.49 10.98 -19.68
C ASN A 408 17.62 9.77 -19.28
N ASP A 409 18.13 8.54 -19.42
CA ASP A 409 17.41 7.33 -18.99
C ASP A 409 17.15 7.33 -17.48
N ILE A 410 18.16 7.69 -16.68
CA ILE A 410 18.01 7.85 -15.22
C ILE A 410 17.01 8.99 -14.89
N GLU A 411 17.04 10.10 -15.63
CA GLU A 411 16.09 11.22 -15.46
C GLU A 411 14.65 10.79 -15.75
N GLU A 412 14.42 10.08 -16.86
CA GLU A 412 13.12 9.57 -17.29
C GLU A 412 12.56 8.52 -16.33
N LYS A 413 13.38 7.55 -15.88
CA LYS A 413 12.96 6.51 -14.92
C LYS A 413 12.64 7.08 -13.53
N ILE A 414 13.39 8.08 -13.06
CA ILE A 414 13.06 8.79 -11.81
C ILE A 414 11.74 9.57 -11.97
N ALA A 415 11.52 10.24 -13.11
CA ALA A 415 10.27 10.94 -13.39
C ALA A 415 9.05 10.00 -13.50
N ALA A 416 9.25 8.76 -13.96
CA ALA A 416 8.23 7.69 -13.97
C ALA A 416 7.94 7.08 -12.57
N GLY A 417 8.71 7.47 -11.54
CA GLY A 417 8.56 6.97 -10.17
C GLY A 417 9.22 5.60 -9.92
N GLU A 418 10.18 5.21 -10.76
CA GLU A 418 10.98 4.01 -10.53
C GLU A 418 12.00 4.21 -9.39
N SER A 419 12.36 3.14 -8.69
CA SER A 419 13.40 3.12 -7.67
C SER A 419 14.71 2.61 -8.27
N LEU A 420 15.76 3.45 -8.24
CA LEU A 420 17.03 3.17 -8.92
C LEU A 420 18.21 2.95 -7.96
N THR A 421 19.09 2.03 -8.34
CA THR A 421 20.31 1.67 -7.62
C THR A 421 21.48 1.53 -8.59
N ALA A 422 22.72 1.63 -8.11
CA ALA A 422 23.92 1.54 -8.93
C ALA A 422 24.98 0.62 -8.31
N GLY A 423 25.45 -0.35 -9.10
CA GLY A 423 26.43 -1.35 -8.71
C GLY A 423 27.84 -1.00 -9.18
N THR A 424 28.85 -1.31 -8.37
CA THR A 424 30.26 -1.04 -8.65
C THR A 424 31.02 -2.31 -9.04
N PRO A 425 32.09 -2.20 -9.86
CA PRO A 425 32.86 -3.36 -10.32
C PRO A 425 33.53 -4.10 -9.16
N HIS A 426 33.96 -5.35 -9.43
CA HIS A 426 34.57 -6.20 -8.41
C HIS A 426 35.82 -5.58 -7.75
N ARG A 427 36.59 -4.80 -8.50
CA ARG A 427 37.73 -4.01 -8.02
C ARG A 427 37.84 -2.69 -8.78
N TYR A 428 38.57 -1.74 -8.21
CA TYR A 428 39.11 -0.59 -8.94
C TYR A 428 40.61 -0.79 -9.19
N ASP A 429 41.09 -0.34 -10.34
CA ASP A 429 42.52 -0.38 -10.67
C ASP A 429 43.29 0.84 -10.10
N GLU A 430 42.57 1.80 -9.51
CA GLU A 430 43.11 2.97 -8.81
C GLU A 430 42.43 3.20 -7.44
N LYS A 431 42.96 4.11 -6.63
CA LYS A 431 42.32 4.49 -5.36
C LYS A 431 41.20 5.49 -5.63
N VAL A 432 39.97 5.13 -5.26
CA VAL A 432 38.75 5.92 -5.50
C VAL A 432 38.13 6.37 -4.17
N PRO A 433 38.49 7.54 -3.60
CA PRO A 433 38.01 7.96 -2.28
C PRO A 433 36.49 8.12 -2.23
N GLY A 434 35.86 7.70 -1.12
CA GLY A 434 34.40 7.77 -0.93
C GLY A 434 33.59 6.71 -1.67
N LEU A 435 34.19 5.99 -2.63
CA LEU A 435 33.56 4.85 -3.32
C LEU A 435 34.19 3.51 -2.88
N ARG A 436 33.48 2.42 -3.12
CA ARG A 436 33.92 1.05 -2.83
C ARG A 436 33.54 0.14 -3.99
N ALA A 437 34.40 -0.82 -4.26
CA ALA A 437 34.18 -1.90 -5.23
C ALA A 437 33.39 -3.05 -4.58
N THR A 438 32.64 -3.81 -5.38
CA THR A 438 31.66 -4.83 -4.91
C THR A 438 30.66 -4.23 -3.90
N HIS A 439 30.15 -3.04 -4.19
CA HIS A 439 29.24 -2.26 -3.33
C HIS A 439 28.11 -1.60 -4.14
N ALA A 440 26.92 -1.54 -3.57
CA ALA A 440 25.74 -0.92 -4.16
C ALA A 440 25.46 0.48 -3.58
N TYR A 441 24.85 1.35 -4.38
CA TYR A 441 24.47 2.71 -4.00
C TYR A 441 23.01 2.99 -4.41
N THR A 442 22.30 3.78 -3.63
CA THR A 442 20.99 4.33 -4.05
C THR A 442 21.22 5.48 -5.04
N ILE A 443 20.52 5.50 -6.17
CA ILE A 443 20.40 6.71 -6.99
C ILE A 443 19.23 7.51 -6.43
N VAL A 444 19.49 8.75 -6.00
CA VAL A 444 18.53 9.63 -5.33
C VAL A 444 17.89 10.63 -6.29
N GLY A 445 18.63 11.03 -7.33
CA GLY A 445 18.20 12.08 -8.25
C GLY A 445 19.29 12.43 -9.26
N VAL A 446 18.90 13.22 -10.26
CA VAL A 446 19.81 13.84 -11.22
C VAL A 446 19.51 15.32 -11.34
N PHE A 447 20.52 16.13 -11.67
CA PHE A 447 20.35 17.56 -11.86
C PHE A 447 21.48 18.17 -12.70
N GLU A 448 21.25 19.38 -13.22
CA GLU A 448 22.30 20.19 -13.83
C GLU A 448 22.87 21.21 -12.83
N GLN A 449 24.18 21.36 -12.81
CA GLN A 449 24.85 22.48 -12.13
C GLN A 449 25.58 23.34 -13.18
N LEU A 450 25.53 24.67 -13.06
CA LEU A 450 26.34 25.55 -13.91
C LEU A 450 27.73 25.73 -13.32
N ARG A 451 28.79 25.56 -14.13
CA ARG A 451 30.18 25.88 -13.76
C ARG A 451 30.92 26.64 -14.87
N PRO A 452 31.93 27.46 -14.53
CA PRO A 452 32.75 28.16 -15.52
C PRO A 452 33.57 27.16 -16.37
N ASP A 453 33.74 27.49 -17.66
CA ASP A 453 34.64 26.79 -18.57
C ASP A 453 36.09 26.98 -18.11
N TYR A 454 36.84 25.89 -18.00
CA TYR A 454 38.27 25.91 -17.64
C TYR A 454 39.11 26.86 -18.52
N LYS A 455 38.68 27.11 -19.76
CA LYS A 455 39.37 28.00 -20.71
C LYS A 455 38.80 29.43 -20.77
N ASP A 456 37.66 29.70 -20.15
CA ASP A 456 37.00 31.01 -20.15
C ASP A 456 36.01 31.12 -18.98
N GLU A 457 36.41 31.77 -17.90
CA GLU A 457 35.61 31.92 -16.68
C GLU A 457 34.27 32.66 -16.90
N ASN A 458 34.13 33.43 -17.98
CA ASN A 458 32.88 34.12 -18.32
C ASN A 458 31.85 33.19 -18.97
N LYS A 459 32.27 32.00 -19.42
CA LYS A 459 31.45 31.05 -20.14
C LYS A 459 31.00 29.93 -19.22
N MET A 460 29.79 30.05 -18.69
CA MET A 460 29.16 28.99 -17.90
C MET A 460 28.72 27.82 -18.79
N ARG A 461 28.92 26.60 -18.31
CA ARG A 461 28.48 25.34 -18.91
C ARG A 461 27.65 24.53 -17.91
N PRO A 462 26.60 23.83 -18.35
CA PRO A 462 25.93 22.83 -17.53
C PRO A 462 26.83 21.59 -17.41
N ILE A 463 27.05 21.14 -16.17
CA ILE A 463 27.59 19.83 -15.83
C ILE A 463 26.44 18.96 -15.33
N LYS A 464 26.46 17.69 -15.76
CA LYS A 464 25.44 16.69 -15.46
C LYS A 464 25.82 15.96 -14.16
N MET A 465 24.97 16.01 -13.16
CA MET A 465 25.23 15.48 -11.82
C MET A 465 24.23 14.38 -11.45
N ILE A 466 24.73 13.29 -10.86
CA ILE A 466 23.94 12.19 -10.31
C ILE A 466 24.12 12.20 -8.79
N ARG A 467 23.03 12.41 -8.06
CA ARG A 467 23.00 12.34 -6.59
C ARG A 467 22.83 10.90 -6.16
N ILE A 468 23.72 10.43 -5.31
CA ILE A 468 23.70 9.07 -4.78
C ILE A 468 23.78 9.04 -3.26
N ARG A 469 23.28 7.95 -2.65
CA ARG A 469 23.47 7.64 -1.23
C ARG A 469 24.25 6.34 -1.07
N ASN A 470 25.24 6.35 -0.18
CA ASN A 470 25.90 5.15 0.28
C ASN A 470 25.04 4.47 1.36
N PRO A 471 24.73 3.15 1.30
CA PRO A 471 23.93 2.47 2.32
C PRO A 471 24.53 2.50 3.74
N TRP A 472 25.81 2.87 3.92
CA TRP A 472 26.38 3.21 5.24
C TRP A 472 25.72 4.44 5.90
N GLY A 473 24.98 5.26 5.14
CA GLY A 473 24.23 6.43 5.60
C GLY A 473 25.07 7.65 6.02
N VAL A 474 26.35 7.46 6.36
CA VAL A 474 27.22 8.53 6.91
C VAL A 474 28.50 8.81 6.13
N THR A 475 28.96 7.94 5.23
CA THR A 475 30.28 8.10 4.58
C THR A 475 30.15 8.18 3.07
N GLY A 476 30.82 9.15 2.45
CA GLY A 476 30.86 9.32 1.01
C GLY A 476 31.99 10.23 0.57
N ARG A 477 31.74 11.11 -0.40
CA ARG A 477 32.77 11.89 -1.10
C ARG A 477 32.52 13.39 -1.05
N LEU A 478 33.60 14.15 -0.89
CA LEU A 478 33.65 15.60 -1.13
C LEU A 478 34.64 15.95 -2.25
N TYR A 479 34.32 17.06 -2.92
CA TYR A 479 35.13 17.70 -3.97
C TYR A 479 35.60 19.05 -3.46
N LEU A 480 36.90 19.17 -3.17
CA LEU A 480 37.51 20.39 -2.66
C LEU A 480 38.42 21.01 -3.73
N PRO A 481 38.55 22.34 -3.82
CA PRO A 481 39.62 22.94 -4.61
C PRO A 481 40.97 22.45 -4.07
N ASN A 482 41.88 22.05 -4.96
CA ASN A 482 43.25 21.75 -4.54
C ASN A 482 43.94 23.07 -4.12
N MET A 483 44.65 23.04 -2.99
CA MET A 483 45.21 24.25 -2.36
C MET A 483 46.50 24.74 -3.05
N ASP A 484 47.21 23.86 -3.75
CA ASP A 484 48.46 24.16 -4.45
C ASP A 484 48.20 24.54 -5.93
N ASP A 485 47.17 23.96 -6.54
CA ASP A 485 46.66 24.27 -7.87
C ASP A 485 45.11 24.38 -7.84
N PRO A 486 44.55 25.61 -7.72
CA PRO A 486 43.09 25.82 -7.72
C PRO A 486 42.36 25.37 -8.99
N THR A 487 43.09 25.02 -10.04
CA THR A 487 42.56 24.47 -11.30
C THR A 487 42.41 22.93 -11.25
N GLN A 488 42.76 22.31 -10.12
CA GLN A 488 42.57 20.91 -9.78
C GLN A 488 41.59 20.74 -8.61
N ILE A 489 41.04 19.53 -8.49
CA ILE A 489 40.03 19.19 -7.49
C ILE A 489 40.54 18.00 -6.67
N ASP A 490 40.71 18.24 -5.37
CA ASP A 490 40.99 17.22 -4.37
C ASP A 490 39.72 16.44 -4.06
N ILE A 491 39.74 15.14 -4.35
CA ILE A 491 38.67 14.21 -3.99
C ILE A 491 38.99 13.59 -2.63
N ARG A 492 38.11 13.76 -1.65
CA ARG A 492 38.28 13.22 -0.29
C ARG A 492 37.09 12.36 0.12
N GLU A 493 37.38 11.33 0.91
CA GLU A 493 36.37 10.57 1.64
C GLU A 493 36.04 11.31 2.93
N GLU A 494 34.77 11.50 3.23
CA GLU A 494 34.34 12.26 4.41
C GLU A 494 33.20 11.56 5.16
N ARG A 495 33.25 11.68 6.49
CA ARG A 495 32.15 11.27 7.38
C ARG A 495 31.20 12.46 7.52
N GLU A 496 29.90 12.19 7.49
CA GLU A 496 28.77 13.12 7.24
C GLU A 496 28.40 13.30 5.76
N ALA A 497 29.22 12.85 4.80
CA ALA A 497 28.91 12.89 3.36
C ALA A 497 28.09 11.67 2.85
N GLY A 498 27.10 11.20 3.62
CA GLY A 498 26.34 9.97 3.30
C GLY A 498 25.53 10.03 1.99
N ILE A 499 25.06 11.22 1.63
CA ILE A 499 24.53 11.58 0.30
C ILE A 499 25.53 12.53 -0.36
N PHE A 500 25.87 12.30 -1.62
CA PHE A 500 26.82 13.12 -2.37
C PHE A 500 26.54 13.08 -3.87
N ASP A 501 27.09 14.08 -4.58
CA ASP A 501 26.82 14.33 -5.99
C ASP A 501 28.03 13.94 -6.84
N LEU A 502 27.89 12.93 -7.68
CA LEU A 502 28.89 12.54 -8.67
C LEU A 502 28.64 13.27 -9.99
N GLU A 503 29.71 13.66 -10.67
CA GLU A 503 29.59 14.10 -12.06
C GLU A 503 29.41 12.88 -12.98
N LEU A 504 28.55 13.00 -13.99
CA LEU A 504 28.11 11.91 -14.87
C LEU A 504 29.27 11.07 -15.43
N LYS A 505 30.39 11.72 -15.75
CA LYS A 505 31.57 11.07 -16.35
C LYS A 505 32.38 10.28 -15.34
N GLU A 506 32.28 10.60 -14.05
CA GLU A 506 32.79 9.73 -12.97
C GLU A 506 31.82 8.58 -12.67
N PHE A 507 30.51 8.81 -12.71
CA PHE A 507 29.53 7.72 -12.56
C PHE A 507 29.74 6.65 -13.65
N CYS A 508 29.79 7.06 -14.92
CA CYS A 508 30.11 6.21 -16.07
C CYS A 508 31.54 5.61 -16.08
N ARG A 509 32.42 5.99 -15.14
CA ARG A 509 33.78 5.43 -14.96
C ARG A 509 33.87 4.42 -13.81
N TYR A 510 33.17 4.67 -12.70
CA TYR A 510 33.33 3.90 -11.46
C TYR A 510 32.16 2.98 -11.11
N TYR A 511 31.09 2.99 -11.90
CA TYR A 511 29.95 2.08 -11.79
C TYR A 511 29.95 1.08 -12.94
N GLN A 512 29.54 -0.15 -12.65
CA GLN A 512 29.43 -1.23 -13.63
C GLN A 512 28.02 -1.33 -14.21
N SER A 513 26.99 -1.05 -13.41
CA SER A 513 25.60 -1.08 -13.83
C SER A 513 24.74 -0.17 -12.97
N TYR A 514 23.52 0.10 -13.44
CA TYR A 514 22.43 0.61 -12.62
C TYR A 514 21.18 -0.24 -12.86
N THR A 515 20.35 -0.37 -11.83
CA THR A 515 19.14 -1.21 -11.85
C THR A 515 17.93 -0.38 -11.45
N SER A 516 16.82 -0.55 -12.15
CA SER A 516 15.54 0.13 -11.89
C SER A 516 14.38 -0.86 -11.66
N THR A 517 13.28 -0.37 -11.06
CA THR A 517 12.02 -1.11 -10.87
C THR A 517 11.00 -0.78 -11.94
N GLN A 518 10.49 -1.78 -12.65
CA GLN A 518 9.46 -1.59 -13.66
C GLN A 518 8.06 -1.49 -13.03
N GLN A 519 7.27 -0.48 -13.42
CA GLN A 519 5.87 -0.27 -12.99
C GLN A 519 5.64 -0.11 -11.46
N PHE A 520 6.61 0.42 -10.72
CA PHE A 520 6.51 0.52 -9.26
C PHE A 520 5.57 1.64 -8.78
N SER A 521 5.43 2.72 -9.55
CA SER A 521 4.54 3.85 -9.27
C SER A 521 3.06 3.43 -9.12
N ASP A 522 2.59 2.48 -9.93
CA ASP A 522 1.21 1.98 -9.89
C ASP A 522 0.90 1.26 -8.57
N VAL A 523 1.80 0.38 -8.12
CA VAL A 523 1.69 -0.36 -6.84
C VAL A 523 1.68 0.60 -5.65
N ARG A 524 2.45 1.69 -5.74
CA ARG A 524 2.58 2.72 -4.71
C ARG A 524 1.33 3.58 -4.56
N VAL A 525 0.74 4.07 -5.66
CA VAL A 525 -0.52 4.86 -5.65
C VAL A 525 -1.64 4.11 -4.93
N LEU A 526 -1.77 2.81 -5.16
CA LEU A 526 -2.76 1.97 -4.46
C LEU A 526 -2.43 1.80 -2.98
N THR A 527 -1.16 1.75 -2.63
CA THR A 527 -0.69 1.57 -1.25
C THR A 527 -0.94 2.83 -0.40
N GLU A 528 -0.71 4.03 -0.94
CA GLU A 528 -1.02 5.29 -0.27
C GLU A 528 -2.53 5.42 0.03
N LYS A 529 -3.39 5.13 -0.98
CA LYS A 529 -4.85 5.14 -0.80
C LYS A 529 -5.31 4.16 0.28
N ARG A 530 -4.71 2.96 0.34
CA ARG A 530 -5.00 1.93 1.37
C ARG A 530 -4.57 2.36 2.77
N GLU A 531 -3.41 2.99 2.93
CA GLU A 531 -2.96 3.50 4.24
C GLU A 531 -3.86 4.65 4.72
N ARG A 532 -4.20 5.60 3.83
CA ARG A 532 -5.11 6.72 4.15
C ARG A 532 -6.47 6.23 4.65
N LEU A 533 -7.05 5.24 3.96
CA LEU A 533 -8.29 4.57 4.38
C LEU A 533 -8.15 3.88 5.73
N ALA A 534 -7.05 3.14 5.96
CA ALA A 534 -6.80 2.48 7.24
C ALA A 534 -6.65 3.46 8.41
N LEU A 535 -5.99 4.61 8.20
CA LEU A 535 -5.88 5.69 9.19
C LEU A 535 -7.25 6.30 9.50
N LYS A 536 -8.04 6.65 8.47
CA LYS A 536 -9.41 7.17 8.61
C LYS A 536 -10.28 6.22 9.46
N MET A 537 -10.25 4.92 9.16
CA MET A 537 -10.98 3.91 9.94
C MET A 537 -10.48 3.79 11.39
N LEU A 538 -9.16 3.89 11.62
CA LEU A 538 -8.59 3.83 12.97
C LEU A 538 -8.99 5.03 13.82
N ASP A 539 -9.05 6.23 13.25
CA ASP A 539 -9.44 7.42 14.00
C ASP A 539 -10.92 7.38 14.39
N VAL A 540 -11.82 6.97 13.47
CA VAL A 540 -13.24 6.71 13.78
C VAL A 540 -13.40 5.63 14.87
N LEU A 541 -12.53 4.61 14.89
CA LEU A 541 -12.54 3.57 15.95
C LEU A 541 -11.92 4.01 17.28
N LYS A 542 -11.04 5.03 17.28
CA LYS A 542 -10.44 5.62 18.50
C LYS A 542 -11.40 6.60 19.17
N GLU A 543 -12.24 7.30 18.39
CA GLU A 543 -13.27 8.23 18.88
C GLU A 543 -14.43 7.54 19.62
N LYS A 544 -14.12 6.85 20.72
CA LYS A 544 -15.11 6.37 21.70
C LYS A 544 -15.86 7.51 22.42
N SER A 545 -15.53 8.76 22.10
CA SER A 545 -16.05 10.00 22.69
C SER A 545 -16.96 10.80 21.76
N SER A 546 -17.07 10.47 20.46
CA SER A 546 -18.16 11.02 19.65
C SER A 546 -19.45 10.30 20.01
N SER A 547 -20.34 11.00 20.71
CA SER A 547 -21.67 10.49 21.07
C SER A 547 -22.61 10.35 19.87
N ASP A 548 -22.23 10.94 18.74
CA ASP A 548 -23.05 10.96 17.54
C ASP A 548 -22.82 9.70 16.69
N ARG A 549 -23.72 8.73 16.85
CA ARG A 549 -23.75 7.49 16.05
C ARG A 549 -23.98 7.75 14.56
N LEU A 550 -24.53 8.90 14.17
CA LEU A 550 -24.70 9.26 12.76
C LEU A 550 -23.35 9.53 12.08
N ILE A 551 -22.38 10.11 12.79
CA ILE A 551 -21.02 10.33 12.28
C ILE A 551 -20.34 8.98 12.04
N GLN A 552 -20.43 8.06 13.00
CA GLN A 552 -19.85 6.71 12.89
C GLN A 552 -20.49 5.91 11.74
N LEU A 553 -21.82 6.02 11.57
CA LEU A 553 -22.55 5.39 10.46
C LEU A 553 -22.20 5.99 9.10
N ASN A 554 -22.07 7.31 8.99
CA ASN A 554 -21.67 7.96 7.74
C ASN A 554 -20.23 7.61 7.35
N ALA A 555 -19.31 7.60 8.32
CA ALA A 555 -17.94 7.18 8.11
C ALA A 555 -17.83 5.73 7.63
N PHE A 556 -18.73 4.83 8.05
CA PHE A 556 -18.81 3.47 7.51
C PHE A 556 -19.07 3.46 6.00
N PHE A 557 -20.07 4.22 5.53
CA PHE A 557 -20.36 4.32 4.10
C PHE A 557 -19.21 4.97 3.32
N GLU A 558 -18.64 6.07 3.81
CA GLU A 558 -17.49 6.71 3.16
C GLU A 558 -16.28 5.77 3.01
N CYS A 559 -15.93 5.01 4.06
CA CYS A 559 -14.82 4.06 3.99
C CYS A 559 -15.11 2.90 3.01
N LYS A 560 -16.38 2.48 2.88
CA LYS A 560 -16.81 1.47 1.90
C LYS A 560 -16.68 2.04 0.48
N ASP A 561 -17.11 3.28 0.26
CA ASP A 561 -17.04 3.94 -1.04
C ASP A 561 -15.59 4.19 -1.46
N GLU A 562 -14.71 4.61 -0.53
CA GLU A 562 -13.25 4.69 -0.74
C GLU A 562 -12.62 3.32 -1.07
N LEU A 563 -13.07 2.23 -0.43
CA LEU A 563 -12.60 0.88 -0.74
C LEU A 563 -12.98 0.45 -2.17
N ILE A 564 -14.18 0.80 -2.64
CA ILE A 564 -14.63 0.55 -4.02
C ILE A 564 -13.76 1.33 -5.01
N GLU A 565 -13.51 2.61 -4.76
CA GLU A 565 -12.65 3.44 -5.61
C GLU A 565 -11.21 2.92 -5.66
N ILE A 566 -10.67 2.37 -4.57
CA ILE A 566 -9.37 1.68 -4.59
C ILE A 566 -9.39 0.48 -5.55
N GLN A 567 -10.45 -0.33 -5.55
CA GLN A 567 -10.57 -1.47 -6.47
C GLN A 567 -10.72 -1.03 -7.93
N LYS A 568 -11.47 0.04 -8.21
CA LYS A 568 -11.57 0.64 -9.56
C LYS A 568 -10.20 1.13 -10.04
N THR A 569 -9.50 1.95 -9.24
CA THR A 569 -8.12 2.38 -9.55
C THR A 569 -7.18 1.17 -9.75
N THR A 570 -7.39 0.07 -9.03
CA THR A 570 -6.60 -1.15 -9.21
C THR A 570 -6.82 -1.80 -10.59
N VAL A 571 -8.05 -1.79 -11.12
CA VAL A 571 -8.33 -2.25 -12.48
C VAL A 571 -7.76 -1.27 -13.51
N GLU A 572 -7.93 0.04 -13.29
CA GLU A 572 -7.45 1.10 -14.20
C GLU A 572 -5.94 1.05 -14.41
N LEU A 573 -5.16 0.74 -13.36
CA LEU A 573 -3.70 0.60 -13.37
C LEU A 573 -3.19 -0.75 -13.95
N LEU A 574 -4.07 -1.60 -14.48
CA LEU A 574 -3.62 -2.74 -15.29
C LEU A 574 -3.01 -2.24 -16.61
N ASN A 575 -2.05 -2.98 -17.17
CA ASN A 575 -1.40 -2.56 -18.41
C ASN A 575 -2.32 -2.70 -19.64
N ASP A 576 -2.01 -1.97 -20.71
CA ASP A 576 -2.82 -1.91 -21.95
C ASP A 576 -3.12 -3.29 -22.57
N ASN A 577 -2.18 -4.24 -22.47
CA ASN A 577 -2.36 -5.61 -22.97
C ASN A 577 -3.44 -6.36 -22.16
N ILE A 578 -3.43 -6.22 -20.84
CA ILE A 578 -4.47 -6.78 -19.97
C ILE A 578 -5.82 -6.10 -20.24
N HIS A 579 -5.85 -4.77 -20.39
CA HIS A 579 -7.06 -4.04 -20.77
C HIS A 579 -7.63 -4.47 -22.12
N GLN A 580 -6.77 -4.74 -23.11
CA GLN A 580 -7.19 -5.29 -24.39
C GLN A 580 -7.82 -6.68 -24.22
N GLN A 581 -7.17 -7.59 -23.48
CA GLN A 581 -7.72 -8.93 -23.21
C GLN A 581 -9.07 -8.87 -22.48
N ILE A 582 -9.24 -7.96 -21.51
CA ILE A 582 -10.52 -7.70 -20.82
C ILE A 582 -11.56 -7.18 -21.81
N THR A 583 -11.21 -6.21 -22.65
CA THR A 583 -12.09 -5.64 -23.67
C THR A 583 -12.57 -6.70 -24.66
N GLU A 584 -11.69 -7.58 -25.12
CA GLU A 584 -12.02 -8.72 -25.99
C GLU A 584 -12.91 -9.77 -25.28
N ALA A 585 -12.74 -9.95 -23.96
CA ALA A 585 -13.57 -10.85 -23.17
C ALA A 585 -15.03 -10.37 -23.08
N PHE A 586 -15.26 -9.06 -22.92
CA PHE A 586 -16.60 -8.45 -22.80
C PHE A 586 -17.24 -8.05 -24.13
N SER A 587 -16.47 -7.71 -25.17
CA SER A 587 -17.03 -7.22 -26.44
C SER A 587 -17.70 -8.29 -27.30
N ASP A 588 -17.46 -9.57 -27.01
CA ASP A 588 -18.08 -10.69 -27.73
C ASP A 588 -19.54 -10.88 -27.30
N LYS A 589 -20.45 -10.25 -28.06
CA LYS A 589 -21.90 -10.30 -27.86
C LYS A 589 -22.52 -11.70 -28.01
N GLN A 590 -21.76 -12.72 -28.40
CA GLN A 590 -22.23 -14.11 -28.42
C GLN A 590 -22.01 -14.83 -27.07
N LYS A 591 -21.11 -14.34 -26.22
CA LYS A 591 -20.81 -14.95 -24.93
C LYS A 591 -21.90 -14.68 -23.90
N ASN A 592 -22.29 -15.73 -23.18
CA ASN A 592 -23.09 -15.61 -21.98
C ASN A 592 -22.23 -15.26 -20.75
N HIS A 593 -22.86 -14.91 -19.63
CA HIS A 593 -22.16 -14.47 -18.41
C HIS A 593 -21.13 -15.49 -17.87
N GLN A 594 -21.39 -16.80 -17.99
CA GLN A 594 -20.45 -17.84 -17.57
C GLN A 594 -19.23 -17.93 -18.50
N GLU A 595 -19.40 -17.67 -19.80
CA GLU A 595 -18.31 -17.67 -20.79
C GLU A 595 -17.41 -16.43 -20.67
N VAL A 596 -17.99 -15.28 -20.32
CA VAL A 596 -17.24 -14.08 -19.92
C VAL A 596 -16.45 -14.36 -18.64
N GLN A 597 -17.08 -14.90 -17.59
CA GLN A 597 -16.41 -15.26 -16.34
C GLN A 597 -15.26 -16.28 -16.55
N ALA A 598 -15.47 -17.28 -17.40
CA ALA A 598 -14.44 -18.26 -17.75
C ALA A 598 -13.30 -17.65 -18.58
N SER A 599 -13.57 -16.61 -19.38
CA SER A 599 -12.55 -15.83 -20.08
C SER A 599 -11.73 -15.00 -19.09
N LEU A 600 -12.38 -14.28 -18.16
CA LEU A 600 -11.71 -13.52 -17.11
C LEU A 600 -10.81 -14.39 -16.23
N ASN A 601 -11.29 -15.56 -15.78
CA ASN A 601 -10.49 -16.46 -14.96
C ASN A 601 -9.19 -16.92 -15.68
N LYS A 602 -9.20 -17.08 -17.01
CA LYS A 602 -8.00 -17.39 -17.79
C LYS A 602 -7.04 -16.20 -17.89
N ILE A 603 -7.57 -14.99 -18.08
CA ILE A 603 -6.78 -13.75 -18.11
C ILE A 603 -6.12 -13.52 -16.74
N ILE A 604 -6.86 -13.73 -15.66
CA ILE A 604 -6.36 -13.59 -14.28
C ILE A 604 -5.26 -14.61 -13.99
N GLU A 605 -5.44 -15.89 -14.34
CA GLU A 605 -4.38 -16.89 -14.08
C GLU A 605 -3.13 -16.66 -14.97
N ALA A 606 -3.30 -16.13 -16.19
CA ALA A 606 -2.18 -15.77 -17.06
C ALA A 606 -1.40 -14.53 -16.58
N ASN A 607 -2.07 -13.57 -15.94
CA ASN A 607 -1.49 -12.30 -15.45
C ASN A 607 -1.42 -12.23 -13.91
N LYS A 608 -1.44 -13.40 -13.28
CA LYS A 608 -1.68 -13.60 -11.84
C LYS A 608 -0.78 -12.78 -10.95
N THR A 609 0.53 -12.82 -11.22
CA THR A 609 1.57 -12.10 -10.49
C THR A 609 1.31 -10.60 -10.46
N THR A 610 1.12 -9.97 -11.62
CA THR A 610 0.84 -8.54 -11.76
C THR A 610 -0.45 -8.14 -11.04
N MET A 611 -1.51 -8.92 -11.24
CA MET A 611 -2.79 -8.67 -10.57
C MET A 611 -2.69 -8.82 -9.05
N MET A 612 -2.05 -9.87 -8.53
CA MET A 612 -1.91 -10.08 -7.09
C MET A 612 -1.08 -8.98 -6.40
N ASN A 613 -0.08 -8.39 -7.07
CA ASN A 613 0.67 -7.27 -6.50
C ASN A 613 -0.19 -5.98 -6.40
N LEU A 614 -0.94 -5.65 -7.46
CA LEU A 614 -1.84 -4.48 -7.48
C LEU A 614 -3.06 -4.66 -6.55
N PHE A 615 -3.79 -5.77 -6.67
CA PHE A 615 -5.00 -6.07 -5.88
C PHE A 615 -4.71 -6.42 -4.41
N GLN A 616 -3.48 -6.87 -4.09
CA GLN A 616 -3.09 -7.36 -2.75
C GLN A 616 -4.03 -8.45 -2.19
N THR A 617 -4.67 -9.22 -3.08
CA THR A 617 -5.48 -10.39 -2.75
C THR A 617 -5.11 -11.55 -3.65
N SER A 618 -5.18 -12.78 -3.13
CA SER A 618 -5.07 -14.00 -3.92
C SER A 618 -6.43 -14.53 -4.41
N ASP A 619 -7.52 -13.80 -4.13
CA ASP A 619 -8.89 -14.17 -4.47
C ASP A 619 -9.22 -13.79 -5.92
N CYS A 620 -9.03 -14.75 -6.84
CA CYS A 620 -9.35 -14.57 -8.26
C CYS A 620 -10.83 -14.27 -8.52
N GLN A 621 -11.76 -14.66 -7.62
CA GLN A 621 -13.18 -14.33 -7.78
C GLN A 621 -13.41 -12.84 -7.49
N LEU A 622 -12.80 -12.30 -6.43
CA LEU A 622 -12.85 -10.87 -6.15
C LEU A 622 -12.21 -10.04 -7.27
N ILE A 623 -11.07 -10.47 -7.82
CA ILE A 623 -10.42 -9.79 -8.95
C ILE A 623 -11.37 -9.74 -10.17
N ALA A 624 -11.98 -10.87 -10.53
CA ALA A 624 -12.95 -10.92 -11.64
C ALA A 624 -14.21 -10.07 -11.38
N ALA A 625 -14.70 -10.03 -10.13
CA ALA A 625 -15.81 -9.20 -9.73
C ALA A 625 -15.47 -7.71 -9.83
N SER A 626 -14.28 -7.29 -9.39
CA SER A 626 -13.78 -5.91 -9.52
C SER A 626 -13.65 -5.48 -10.98
N ILE A 627 -13.09 -6.34 -11.84
CA ILE A 627 -13.01 -6.10 -13.29
C ILE A 627 -14.42 -5.96 -13.91
N THR A 628 -15.36 -6.82 -13.53
CA THR A 628 -16.74 -6.79 -14.03
C THR A 628 -17.50 -5.55 -13.57
N TYR A 629 -17.33 -5.15 -12.31
CA TYR A 629 -17.90 -3.93 -11.74
C TYR A 629 -17.35 -2.69 -12.46
N TRP A 630 -16.02 -2.60 -12.63
CA TRP A 630 -15.37 -1.52 -13.38
C TRP A 630 -15.87 -1.44 -14.83
N TRP A 631 -15.96 -2.57 -15.55
CA TRP A 631 -16.44 -2.60 -16.93
C TRP A 631 -17.89 -2.11 -17.04
N LYS A 632 -18.80 -2.63 -16.21
CA LYS A 632 -20.21 -2.21 -16.21
C LYS A 632 -20.38 -0.75 -15.81
N SER A 633 -19.62 -0.29 -14.82
CA SER A 633 -19.65 1.10 -14.34
C SER A 633 -19.18 2.07 -15.44
N SER A 634 -18.05 1.79 -16.08
CA SER A 634 -17.49 2.61 -17.17
C SER A 634 -18.39 2.71 -18.40
N ASN A 635 -19.19 1.66 -18.69
CA ASN A 635 -20.14 1.65 -19.81
C ASN A 635 -21.56 2.12 -19.43
N GLN A 636 -21.81 2.54 -18.18
CA GLN A 636 -23.15 2.90 -17.66
C GLN A 636 -24.17 1.74 -17.70
N GLU A 637 -23.70 0.49 -17.71
CA GLU A 637 -24.52 -0.74 -17.76
C GLU A 637 -24.73 -1.38 -16.37
N ILE A 638 -24.29 -0.72 -15.29
CA ILE A 638 -24.37 -1.25 -13.94
C ILE A 638 -25.79 -1.14 -13.36
N SER A 639 -26.33 -2.26 -12.88
CA SER A 639 -27.60 -2.28 -12.13
C SER A 639 -27.39 -2.11 -10.62
N GLN A 640 -28.42 -1.67 -9.90
CA GLN A 640 -28.38 -1.59 -8.43
C GLN A 640 -28.12 -2.95 -7.77
N GLU A 641 -28.53 -4.06 -8.41
CA GLU A 641 -28.30 -5.41 -7.89
C GLU A 641 -26.86 -5.87 -8.13
N ASP A 642 -26.26 -5.52 -9.27
CA ASP A 642 -24.82 -5.73 -9.52
C ASP A 642 -23.97 -4.98 -8.49
N GLU A 643 -24.32 -3.71 -8.22
CA GLU A 643 -23.63 -2.89 -7.23
C GLU A 643 -23.73 -3.50 -5.82
N LYS A 644 -24.95 -3.84 -5.36
CA LYS A 644 -25.16 -4.50 -4.05
C LYS A 644 -24.38 -5.81 -3.95
N THR A 645 -24.40 -6.63 -5.01
CA THR A 645 -23.68 -7.92 -5.07
C THR A 645 -22.17 -7.72 -4.95
N TYR A 646 -21.61 -6.79 -5.72
CA TYR A 646 -20.17 -6.48 -5.68
C TYR A 646 -19.75 -5.93 -4.31
N GLN A 647 -20.52 -4.97 -3.76
CA GLN A 647 -20.26 -4.42 -2.44
C GLN A 647 -20.25 -5.50 -1.35
N GLN A 648 -21.18 -6.46 -1.41
CA GLN A 648 -21.19 -7.59 -0.48
C GLN A 648 -19.94 -8.47 -0.62
N GLN A 649 -19.57 -8.88 -1.85
CA GLN A 649 -18.39 -9.72 -2.11
C GLN A 649 -17.09 -9.04 -1.62
N LEU A 650 -16.94 -7.74 -1.88
CA LEU A 650 -15.80 -6.94 -1.46
C LEU A 650 -15.70 -6.85 0.07
N ILE A 651 -16.82 -6.57 0.75
CA ILE A 651 -16.89 -6.49 2.22
C ILE A 651 -16.60 -7.85 2.88
N GLU A 652 -17.19 -8.94 2.37
CA GLU A 652 -16.92 -10.29 2.86
C GLU A 652 -15.45 -10.72 2.68
N SER A 653 -14.76 -10.21 1.65
CA SER A 653 -13.34 -10.52 1.42
C SER A 653 -12.42 -9.72 2.36
N VAL A 654 -12.68 -8.43 2.60
CA VAL A 654 -11.89 -7.65 3.56
C VAL A 654 -12.16 -8.01 5.01
N GLU A 655 -13.38 -8.43 5.38
CA GLU A 655 -13.70 -8.89 6.75
C GLU A 655 -12.86 -10.11 7.16
N LYS A 656 -12.67 -11.07 6.25
CA LYS A 656 -11.89 -12.28 6.47
C LYS A 656 -10.41 -11.98 6.78
N ASN A 657 -9.86 -10.96 6.12
CA ASN A 657 -8.42 -10.73 6.04
C ASN A 657 -7.92 -9.49 6.82
N ASN A 658 -8.81 -8.58 7.22
CA ASN A 658 -8.42 -7.32 7.87
C ASN A 658 -9.17 -7.09 9.21
N VAL A 659 -8.39 -6.99 10.29
CA VAL A 659 -8.89 -6.84 11.68
C VAL A 659 -9.58 -5.49 11.91
N ILE A 660 -9.17 -4.42 11.21
CA ILE A 660 -9.77 -3.09 11.30
C ILE A 660 -11.17 -3.14 10.68
N TRP A 661 -11.28 -3.67 9.46
CA TRP A 661 -12.57 -3.90 8.79
C TRP A 661 -13.51 -4.77 9.62
N LYS A 662 -13.02 -5.88 10.19
CA LYS A 662 -13.82 -6.74 11.06
C LYS A 662 -14.36 -6.03 12.31
N LYS A 663 -13.62 -5.08 12.89
CA LYS A 663 -14.11 -4.24 14.00
C LYS A 663 -15.17 -3.24 13.50
N PHE A 664 -14.93 -2.60 12.36
CA PHE A 664 -15.83 -1.62 11.74
C PHE A 664 -17.19 -2.24 11.38
N ILE A 665 -17.17 -3.38 10.69
CA ILE A 665 -18.34 -4.17 10.31
C ILE A 665 -19.11 -4.68 11.54
N LYS A 666 -18.41 -5.04 12.64
CA LYS A 666 -19.07 -5.48 13.88
C LYS A 666 -19.81 -4.34 14.60
N ASN A 667 -19.34 -3.10 14.50
CA ASN A 667 -19.99 -1.95 15.14
C ASN A 667 -21.20 -1.45 14.33
N TYR A 668 -21.11 -1.49 13.00
CA TYR A 668 -22.14 -1.00 12.08
C TYR A 668 -23.60 -1.39 12.43
N PRO A 669 -23.95 -2.66 12.78
CA PRO A 669 -25.31 -3.02 13.16
C PRO A 669 -25.85 -2.26 14.38
N VAL A 670 -24.99 -1.95 15.35
CA VAL A 670 -25.37 -1.20 16.56
C VAL A 670 -25.60 0.26 16.20
N ASP A 671 -24.68 0.85 15.44
CA ASP A 671 -24.75 2.26 15.04
C ASP A 671 -25.95 2.51 14.13
N ALA A 672 -26.16 1.65 13.13
CA ALA A 672 -27.33 1.66 12.26
C ALA A 672 -28.65 1.50 13.03
N SER A 673 -28.72 0.54 13.98
CA SER A 673 -29.94 0.34 14.78
C SER A 673 -30.30 1.57 15.63
N VAL A 674 -29.32 2.24 16.22
CA VAL A 674 -29.55 3.44 17.05
C VAL A 674 -29.97 4.63 16.20
N VAL A 675 -29.36 4.83 15.03
CA VAL A 675 -29.66 5.97 14.14
C VAL A 675 -30.99 5.78 13.40
N LEU A 676 -31.33 4.55 12.99
CA LEU A 676 -32.56 4.28 12.23
C LEU A 676 -33.81 4.19 13.11
N GLN A 677 -33.71 3.91 14.41
CA GLN A 677 -34.88 3.73 15.28
C GLN A 677 -35.83 4.96 15.28
N PRO A 678 -35.39 6.22 15.47
CA PRO A 678 -36.27 7.39 15.40
C PRO A 678 -36.89 7.63 14.01
N LEU A 679 -36.19 7.23 12.95
CA LEU A 679 -36.71 7.30 11.57
C LEU A 679 -37.80 6.25 11.34
N ASN A 680 -37.59 5.01 11.81
CA ASN A 680 -38.59 3.94 11.77
C ASN A 680 -39.84 4.27 12.57
N ASP A 681 -39.68 4.86 13.76
CA ASP A 681 -40.80 5.30 14.59
C ASP A 681 -41.57 6.46 13.95
N SER A 682 -40.89 7.38 13.24
CA SER A 682 -41.53 8.44 12.43
C SER A 682 -42.28 7.86 11.23
N ILE A 683 -41.71 6.90 10.49
CA ILE A 683 -42.38 6.22 9.37
C ILE A 683 -43.67 5.54 9.86
N ARG A 684 -43.60 4.77 10.97
CA ARG A 684 -44.79 4.11 11.53
C ARG A 684 -45.85 5.14 11.96
N LEU A 685 -45.45 6.24 12.58
CA LEU A 685 -46.38 7.29 12.99
C LEU A 685 -47.03 8.00 11.80
N ILE A 686 -46.29 8.29 10.72
CA ILE A 686 -46.84 8.86 9.48
C ILE A 686 -47.90 7.93 8.88
N THR A 687 -47.63 6.62 8.79
CA THR A 687 -48.61 5.64 8.30
C THR A 687 -49.91 5.64 9.12
N GLU A 688 -49.81 5.62 10.45
CA GLU A 688 -50.98 5.69 11.34
C GLU A 688 -51.72 7.04 11.25
N LEU A 689 -50.99 8.14 11.07
CA LEU A 689 -51.59 9.47 10.90
C LEU A 689 -52.35 9.59 9.58
N PHE A 690 -51.84 9.05 8.46
CA PHE A 690 -52.60 9.03 7.20
C PHE A 690 -53.94 8.29 7.35
N VAL A 691 -53.97 7.16 8.09
CA VAL A 691 -55.21 6.43 8.38
C VAL A 691 -56.18 7.26 9.23
N GLY A 692 -55.71 7.87 10.32
CA GLY A 692 -56.53 8.71 11.19
C GLY A 692 -57.06 9.98 10.49
N ILE A 693 -56.25 10.57 9.61
CA ILE A 693 -56.60 11.72 8.78
C ILE A 693 -57.69 11.34 7.78
N GLU A 694 -57.57 10.20 7.09
CA GLU A 694 -58.59 9.76 6.14
C GLU A 694 -59.93 9.47 6.85
N GLN A 695 -59.89 8.84 8.03
CA GLN A 695 -61.08 8.63 8.87
C GLN A 695 -61.70 9.98 9.29
N SER A 696 -60.88 10.93 9.73
CA SER A 696 -61.33 12.28 10.11
C SER A 696 -61.98 13.04 8.93
N GLN A 697 -61.38 12.97 7.73
CA GLN A 697 -61.93 13.55 6.51
C GLN A 697 -63.25 12.88 6.10
N ARG A 698 -63.38 11.55 6.24
CA ARG A 698 -64.63 10.82 5.95
C ARG A 698 -65.76 11.27 6.89
N SER A 699 -65.49 11.43 8.18
CA SER A 699 -66.47 11.95 9.15
C SER A 699 -66.84 13.42 8.90
N LEU A 700 -65.87 14.29 8.59
CA LEU A 700 -66.12 15.69 8.22
C LEU A 700 -67.04 15.85 7.00
N ARG A 701 -66.96 14.93 6.02
CA ARG A 701 -67.85 14.92 4.84
C ARG A 701 -69.28 14.48 5.15
N GLN A 702 -69.51 13.86 6.32
CA GLN A 702 -70.84 13.43 6.78
C GLN A 702 -71.51 14.47 7.68
N LEU A 703 -70.76 15.47 8.16
CA LEU A 703 -71.24 16.53 9.05
C LEU A 703 -71.41 17.85 8.29
N THR A 704 -72.45 18.63 8.60
CA THR A 704 -72.61 19.98 8.04
C THR A 704 -71.94 21.06 8.91
N PRO A 705 -71.44 22.18 8.33
CA PRO A 705 -70.87 23.29 9.11
C PRO A 705 -71.93 23.92 10.02
N GLY A 706 -71.92 23.52 11.30
CA GLY A 706 -72.93 23.90 12.30
C GLY A 706 -73.49 22.72 13.10
N GLU A 707 -73.22 21.48 12.70
CA GLU A 707 -73.54 20.28 13.51
C GLU A 707 -72.53 20.09 14.66
N GLU A 708 -73.03 19.55 15.79
CA GLU A 708 -72.20 19.15 16.92
C GLU A 708 -71.11 18.16 16.48
N GLY A 709 -69.86 18.40 16.87
CA GLY A 709 -68.71 17.60 16.47
C GLY A 709 -67.97 18.12 15.23
N TYR A 710 -68.55 19.02 14.41
CA TYR A 710 -67.87 19.55 13.23
C TYR A 710 -66.56 20.27 13.60
N LYS A 711 -66.58 21.14 14.62
CA LYS A 711 -65.38 21.88 15.07
C LYS A 711 -64.34 20.93 15.67
N GLU A 712 -64.79 19.88 16.35
CA GLU A 712 -63.97 18.88 17.03
C GLU A 712 -63.24 17.97 16.04
N PHE A 713 -63.92 17.45 15.02
CA PHE A 713 -63.29 16.69 13.93
C PHE A 713 -62.34 17.57 13.09
N LEU A 714 -62.71 18.83 12.83
CA LEU A 714 -61.87 19.80 12.13
C LEU A 714 -60.57 20.08 12.88
N ARG A 715 -60.65 20.28 14.20
CA ARG A 715 -59.49 20.47 15.09
C ARG A 715 -58.63 19.20 15.15
N ALA A 716 -59.24 18.03 15.23
CA ALA A 716 -58.54 16.75 15.17
C ALA A 716 -57.79 16.53 13.84
N LEU A 717 -58.42 16.84 12.70
CA LEU A 717 -57.79 16.76 11.38
C LEU A 717 -56.56 17.66 11.28
N LEU A 718 -56.69 18.93 11.68
CA LEU A 718 -55.62 19.92 11.59
C LEU A 718 -54.43 19.59 12.52
N ILE A 719 -54.67 19.10 13.74
CA ILE A 719 -53.59 18.65 14.63
C ILE A 719 -52.85 17.44 14.03
N GLN A 720 -53.58 16.45 13.50
CA GLN A 720 -52.97 15.27 12.88
C GLN A 720 -52.15 15.63 11.64
N ALA A 721 -52.65 16.53 10.78
CA ALA A 721 -51.95 16.99 9.59
C ALA A 721 -50.68 17.77 9.93
N ALA A 722 -50.73 18.66 10.92
CA ALA A 722 -49.54 19.41 11.37
C ALA A 722 -48.47 18.48 11.97
N LEU A 723 -48.89 17.46 12.73
CA LEU A 723 -48.00 16.43 13.27
C LEU A 723 -47.37 15.56 12.16
N LEU A 724 -48.16 15.19 11.14
CA LEU A 724 -47.67 14.43 9.99
C LEU A 724 -46.64 15.23 9.19
N GLN A 725 -46.89 16.53 8.94
CA GLN A 725 -45.94 17.41 8.27
C GLN A 725 -44.61 17.51 9.03
N GLN A 726 -44.62 17.62 10.38
CA GLN A 726 -43.39 17.69 11.16
C GLN A 726 -42.58 16.39 11.13
N HIS A 727 -43.22 15.22 11.24
CA HIS A 727 -42.52 13.94 11.09
C HIS A 727 -42.05 13.69 9.64
N PHE A 728 -42.78 14.16 8.62
CA PHE A 728 -42.32 14.09 7.24
C PHE A 728 -41.08 14.98 7.01
N ASN A 729 -41.11 16.24 7.49
CA ASN A 729 -39.95 17.14 7.45
C ASN A 729 -38.72 16.52 8.14
N TYR A 730 -38.93 15.77 9.23
CA TYR A 730 -37.87 15.01 9.89
C TYR A 730 -37.30 13.91 9.00
N LEU A 731 -38.13 13.11 8.31
CA LEU A 731 -37.64 12.11 7.36
C LEU A 731 -36.90 12.75 6.16
N GLU A 732 -37.43 13.85 5.62
CA GLU A 732 -36.82 14.56 4.48
C GLU A 732 -35.43 15.09 4.82
N LYS A 733 -35.22 15.60 6.04
CA LYS A 733 -33.89 15.98 6.55
C LYS A 733 -32.87 14.84 6.50
N TYR A 734 -33.30 13.59 6.57
CA TYR A 734 -32.46 12.39 6.53
C TYR A 734 -32.64 11.56 5.24
N GLU A 735 -33.21 12.14 4.16
CA GLU A 735 -33.54 11.40 2.92
C GLU A 735 -32.32 10.70 2.29
N GLN A 736 -31.13 11.34 2.29
CA GLN A 736 -29.89 10.71 1.79
C GLN A 736 -29.48 9.46 2.58
N LEU A 737 -29.72 9.44 3.90
CA LEU A 737 -29.48 8.26 4.71
C LEU A 737 -30.52 7.18 4.42
N LEU A 738 -31.81 7.56 4.32
CA LEU A 738 -32.90 6.64 4.00
C LEU A 738 -32.68 5.95 2.64
N GLN A 739 -32.20 6.69 1.63
CA GLN A 739 -31.84 6.15 0.32
C GLN A 739 -30.72 5.09 0.38
N ARG A 740 -29.72 5.25 1.27
CA ARG A 740 -28.66 4.24 1.50
C ARG A 740 -29.19 2.91 2.05
N PHE A 741 -30.38 2.92 2.65
CA PHE A 741 -31.10 1.73 3.13
C PHE A 741 -32.26 1.30 2.18
N ASP A 742 -32.33 1.85 0.96
CA ASP A 742 -33.37 1.58 -0.05
C ASP A 742 -34.80 1.99 0.38
N ILE A 743 -34.90 2.98 1.26
CA ILE A 743 -36.17 3.52 1.77
C ILE A 743 -36.53 4.76 0.96
N LYS A 744 -37.67 4.72 0.28
CA LYS A 744 -38.17 5.81 -0.57
C LYS A 744 -39.35 6.49 0.11
N ILE A 745 -39.25 7.80 0.35
CA ILE A 745 -40.32 8.61 0.96
C ILE A 745 -41.24 9.29 -0.06
N ASN A 746 -41.01 9.07 -1.37
CA ASN A 746 -41.78 9.70 -2.46
C ASN A 746 -43.29 9.48 -2.35
N THR A 747 -43.74 8.28 -1.99
CA THR A 747 -45.18 7.99 -1.83
C THR A 747 -45.80 8.81 -0.71
N PHE A 748 -45.08 9.02 0.41
CA PHE A 748 -45.54 9.92 1.47
C PHE A 748 -45.55 11.39 1.03
N ARG A 749 -44.57 11.80 0.21
CA ARG A 749 -44.49 13.15 -0.38
C ARG A 749 -45.72 13.44 -1.26
N GLU A 750 -46.05 12.54 -2.17
CA GLU A 750 -47.25 12.61 -3.04
C GLU A 750 -48.56 12.64 -2.23
N GLN A 751 -48.66 11.81 -1.19
CA GLN A 751 -49.83 11.78 -0.30
C GLN A 751 -49.98 13.06 0.52
N LEU A 752 -48.86 13.64 0.98
CA LEU A 752 -48.82 14.89 1.74
C LEU A 752 -49.14 16.12 0.89
N GLU A 753 -48.62 16.19 -0.34
CA GLU A 753 -48.98 17.24 -1.31
C GLU A 753 -50.50 17.26 -1.56
N LYS A 754 -51.10 16.08 -1.76
CA LYS A 754 -52.56 15.95 -1.91
C LYS A 754 -53.33 16.37 -0.65
N LEU A 755 -52.89 15.94 0.52
CA LEU A 755 -53.52 16.31 1.79
C LEU A 755 -53.47 17.83 2.04
N ASN A 756 -52.34 18.47 1.76
CA ASN A 756 -52.18 19.90 1.92
C ASN A 756 -53.11 20.68 0.99
N ALA A 757 -53.29 20.24 -0.27
CA ALA A 757 -54.28 20.82 -1.18
C ALA A 757 -55.74 20.63 -0.70
N ASP A 758 -56.10 19.46 -0.16
CA ASP A 758 -57.42 19.21 0.43
C ASP A 758 -57.68 20.13 1.65
N ILE A 759 -56.65 20.39 2.47
CA ILE A 759 -56.74 21.29 3.63
C ILE A 759 -56.81 22.76 3.19
N GLU A 760 -56.08 23.19 2.17
CA GLU A 760 -56.18 24.56 1.63
C GLU A 760 -57.58 24.86 1.07
N GLU A 761 -58.26 23.87 0.48
CA GLU A 761 -59.67 24.02 0.07
C GLU A 761 -60.61 24.10 1.28
N LEU A 762 -60.41 23.25 2.30
CA LEU A 762 -61.21 23.20 3.53
C LEU A 762 -61.13 24.52 4.32
N VAL A 763 -59.95 25.12 4.39
CA VAL A 763 -59.65 26.36 5.13
C VAL A 763 -60.26 27.62 4.49
N LYS A 764 -60.90 27.50 3.31
CA LYS A 764 -61.76 28.57 2.78
C LYS A 764 -63.06 28.76 3.57
N ASP A 765 -63.45 27.76 4.37
CA ASP A 765 -64.55 27.92 5.34
C ASP A 765 -64.10 28.79 6.54
N PRO A 766 -64.88 29.81 6.95
CA PRO A 766 -64.51 30.67 8.09
C PRO A 766 -64.27 29.91 9.40
N ILE A 767 -65.01 28.82 9.66
CA ILE A 767 -64.86 28.00 10.87
C ILE A 767 -63.52 27.25 10.83
N ALA A 768 -63.11 26.77 9.65
CA ALA A 768 -61.83 26.09 9.46
C ALA A 768 -60.64 27.05 9.60
N GLU A 769 -60.74 28.25 9.06
CA GLU A 769 -59.72 29.31 9.20
C GLU A 769 -59.58 29.78 10.66
N ASP A 770 -60.67 29.91 11.41
CA ASP A 770 -60.62 30.26 12.84
C ASP A 770 -60.00 29.14 13.69
N VAL A 771 -60.38 27.87 13.47
CA VAL A 771 -59.74 26.71 14.15
C VAL A 771 -58.27 26.60 13.82
N LYS A 772 -57.87 26.86 12.57
CA LYS A 772 -56.47 26.85 12.16
C LYS A 772 -55.66 27.91 12.93
N LYS A 773 -56.19 29.14 13.07
CA LYS A 773 -55.53 30.19 13.86
C LYS A 773 -55.45 29.89 15.34
N GLU A 774 -56.50 29.31 15.94
CA GLU A 774 -56.46 28.80 17.32
C GLU A 774 -55.27 27.83 17.49
N LEU A 775 -55.15 26.87 16.57
CA LEU A 775 -54.10 25.84 16.59
C LEU A 775 -52.70 26.39 16.30
N GLU A 776 -52.53 27.40 15.44
CA GLU A 776 -51.24 28.03 15.19
C GLU A 776 -50.68 28.72 16.45
N THR A 777 -51.53 29.19 17.37
CA THR A 777 -51.09 29.66 18.71
C THR A 777 -50.85 28.54 19.72
N GLU A 778 -51.53 27.41 19.62
CA GLU A 778 -51.37 26.27 20.55
C GLU A 778 -50.23 25.32 20.17
N LEU A 779 -49.92 25.22 18.87
CA LEU A 779 -48.84 24.41 18.28
C LEU A 779 -47.79 25.28 17.56
N PRO A 780 -47.11 26.20 18.27
CA PRO A 780 -46.03 26.99 17.68
C PRO A 780 -44.87 26.10 17.20
N PRO A 781 -44.15 26.51 16.13
CA PRO A 781 -43.04 25.74 15.58
C PRO A 781 -41.86 25.65 16.57
N HIS A 782 -41.56 24.42 17.00
CA HIS A 782 -40.47 24.09 17.94
C HIS A 782 -39.69 22.86 17.43
N ASN A 783 -38.83 22.28 18.27
CA ASN A 783 -38.19 21.00 17.95
C ASN A 783 -39.24 19.87 17.89
N LEU A 784 -38.89 18.77 17.21
CA LEU A 784 -39.84 17.69 16.94
C LEU A 784 -40.45 17.11 18.23
N ASP A 785 -39.66 16.90 19.28
CA ASP A 785 -40.15 16.30 20.52
C ASP A 785 -41.12 17.20 21.31
N ASP A 786 -40.84 18.50 21.41
CA ASP A 786 -41.75 19.46 22.06
C ASP A 786 -43.03 19.64 21.24
N PHE A 787 -42.92 19.68 19.91
CA PHE A 787 -44.09 19.73 19.02
C PHE A 787 -44.96 18.46 19.18
N THR A 788 -44.35 17.27 19.11
CA THR A 788 -45.05 15.98 19.20
C THR A 788 -45.66 15.77 20.58
N GLU A 789 -45.02 16.24 21.66
CA GLU A 789 -45.60 16.22 23.01
C GLU A 789 -46.77 17.20 23.16
N LYS A 790 -46.69 18.42 22.63
CA LYS A 790 -47.81 19.38 22.62
C LYS A 790 -49.00 18.86 21.82
N ALA A 791 -48.76 18.35 20.61
CA ALA A 791 -49.79 17.71 19.79
C ALA A 791 -50.44 16.52 20.52
N LYS A 792 -49.64 15.69 21.20
CA LYS A 792 -50.13 14.58 22.02
C LYS A 792 -51.02 15.04 23.17
N ASN A 793 -50.68 16.14 23.84
CA ASN A 793 -51.49 16.68 24.93
C ASN A 793 -52.84 17.20 24.41
N LEU A 794 -52.85 17.96 23.32
CA LEU A 794 -54.10 18.45 22.68
C LEU A 794 -54.99 17.31 22.18
N ILE A 795 -54.41 16.27 21.56
CA ILE A 795 -55.13 15.04 21.17
C ILE A 795 -55.67 14.32 22.42
N GLY A 796 -54.92 14.32 23.53
CA GLY A 796 -55.33 13.75 24.82
C GLY A 796 -56.50 14.49 25.47
N GLU A 797 -56.49 15.81 25.43
CA GLU A 797 -57.58 16.66 25.91
C GLU A 797 -58.86 16.44 25.08
N LEU A 798 -58.73 16.40 23.74
CA LEU A 798 -59.83 16.05 22.84
C LEU A 798 -60.35 14.62 23.10
N ALA A 799 -59.48 13.63 23.31
CA ALA A 799 -59.88 12.24 23.54
C ALA A 799 -60.50 11.98 24.93
N ASN A 800 -60.18 12.79 25.93
CA ASN A 800 -60.73 12.65 27.28
C ASN A 800 -62.13 13.27 27.42
N MET A 801 -62.57 14.11 26.47
CA MET A 801 -63.94 14.63 26.30
C MET A 801 -64.60 15.33 27.52
N GLU A 802 -63.91 15.50 28.64
CA GLU A 802 -64.49 15.97 29.91
C GLU A 802 -65.12 17.38 29.80
N LEU A 803 -64.52 18.26 28.99
CA LEU A 803 -65.02 19.60 28.65
C LEU A 803 -66.11 19.64 27.57
N VAL A 804 -66.26 18.55 26.79
CA VAL A 804 -67.31 18.40 25.76
C VAL A 804 -68.57 17.83 26.42
N LEU A 805 -68.39 16.80 27.25
CA LEU A 805 -69.46 16.14 27.99
C LEU A 805 -70.10 17.05 29.05
N ASN A 806 -69.31 17.88 29.73
CA ASN A 806 -69.87 18.86 30.66
C ASN A 806 -70.75 19.89 29.93
N ARG A 807 -70.36 20.39 28.75
CA ARG A 807 -71.22 21.26 27.92
C ARG A 807 -72.48 20.54 27.45
N TYR A 808 -72.36 19.31 26.94
CA TYR A 808 -73.50 18.51 26.50
C TYR A 808 -74.51 18.25 27.63
N HIS A 809 -74.04 18.08 28.88
CA HIS A 809 -74.89 17.94 30.06
C HIS A 809 -75.45 19.26 30.61
N GLU A 810 -74.77 20.38 30.43
CA GLU A 810 -75.28 21.72 30.81
C GLU A 810 -76.35 22.24 29.85
N GLU A 811 -76.20 22.04 28.54
CA GLU A 811 -77.15 22.53 27.53
C GLU A 811 -78.42 21.66 27.39
N ASN A 812 -78.35 20.36 27.71
CA ASN A 812 -79.49 19.42 27.65
C ASN A 812 -80.25 19.27 28.99
N LEU A 813 -80.03 20.14 29.97
CA LEU A 813 -80.82 20.18 31.20
C LEU A 813 -82.23 20.74 30.90
N PRO A 814 -83.32 19.97 31.12
CA PRO A 814 -84.67 20.45 30.80
C PRO A 814 -85.06 21.65 31.67
N SER A 815 -85.47 22.73 31.01
CA SER A 815 -85.91 23.96 31.66
C SER A 815 -87.12 23.72 32.57
N SER A 816 -87.09 24.34 33.75
CA SER A 816 -88.04 24.06 34.82
C SER A 816 -89.37 24.84 34.66
N GLU A 817 -90.32 24.28 33.91
CA GLU A 817 -91.74 24.61 34.06
C GLU A 817 -92.60 23.34 34.32
N PRO A 818 -93.50 23.36 35.32
CA PRO A 818 -94.30 22.19 35.66
C PRO A 818 -95.57 22.12 34.81
N ASN A 819 -95.53 21.40 33.68
CA ASN A 819 -96.69 21.17 32.82
C ASN A 819 -97.18 19.70 32.90
N PRO A 820 -98.30 19.40 33.58
CA PRO A 820 -98.75 18.02 33.78
C PRO A 820 -99.71 17.56 32.68
N ARG A 821 -99.18 16.96 31.61
CA ARG A 821 -99.82 15.90 30.77
C ARG A 821 -98.99 15.58 29.52
N ASN A 822 -98.28 14.45 29.55
CA ASN A 822 -98.37 13.39 28.54
C ASN A 822 -97.50 12.21 28.97
N ASP A 823 -98.13 11.06 29.20
CA ASP A 823 -97.44 9.81 29.52
C ASP A 823 -97.02 9.08 28.23
N SER A 824 -95.96 9.58 27.60
CA SER A 824 -95.16 8.88 26.58
C SER A 824 -93.79 9.55 26.49
N GLU A 825 -92.73 8.76 26.30
CA GLU A 825 -91.32 9.20 26.19
C GLU A 825 -90.64 9.69 27.47
N LYS A 826 -90.27 8.75 28.35
CA LYS A 826 -89.09 8.90 29.23
C LYS A 826 -88.29 7.60 29.36
N GLN A 827 -87.41 7.37 28.38
CA GLN A 827 -86.25 6.48 28.51
C GLN A 827 -85.16 6.84 27.47
N GLN A 828 -84.61 8.06 27.58
CA GLN A 828 -83.32 8.42 26.98
C GLN A 828 -82.41 8.98 28.06
N SER A 829 -81.58 8.11 28.63
CA SER A 829 -80.49 8.49 29.52
C SER A 829 -79.36 7.48 29.36
N GLY A 830 -78.18 7.91 28.89
CA GLY A 830 -76.94 7.13 29.00
C GLY A 830 -76.20 6.72 27.73
N TYR A 831 -76.57 7.21 26.53
CA TYR A 831 -75.78 6.98 25.31
C TYR A 831 -75.11 8.27 24.83
N LEU A 832 -73.80 8.17 24.58
CA LEU A 832 -72.99 9.20 23.92
C LEU A 832 -73.44 9.38 22.46
N PRO A 833 -73.38 10.60 21.89
CA PRO A 833 -73.56 10.78 20.45
C PRO A 833 -72.54 9.95 19.65
N GLN A 834 -72.96 9.37 18.53
CA GLN A 834 -72.10 8.49 17.72
C GLN A 834 -70.81 9.21 17.26
N TRP A 835 -70.92 10.49 16.92
CA TRP A 835 -69.76 11.31 16.51
C TRP A 835 -68.68 11.40 17.60
N VAL A 836 -69.06 11.38 18.89
CA VAL A 836 -68.12 11.38 20.02
C VAL A 836 -67.38 10.04 20.08
N ILE A 837 -68.09 8.93 19.90
CA ILE A 837 -67.53 7.57 19.89
C ILE A 837 -66.54 7.40 18.73
N ASP A 838 -66.91 7.87 17.54
CA ASP A 838 -66.09 7.78 16.33
C ASP A 838 -64.81 8.62 16.47
N LEU A 839 -64.94 9.87 16.95
CA LEU A 839 -63.81 10.76 17.20
C LEU A 839 -62.89 10.23 18.31
N GLU A 840 -63.46 9.73 19.41
CA GLU A 840 -62.70 9.10 20.50
C GLU A 840 -61.89 7.90 20.00
N ASN A 841 -62.47 7.05 19.14
CA ASN A 841 -61.77 5.90 18.57
C ASN A 841 -60.58 6.32 17.69
N ILE A 842 -60.77 7.30 16.80
CA ILE A 842 -59.71 7.86 15.93
C ILE A 842 -58.57 8.44 16.79
N LEU A 843 -58.90 9.32 17.75
CA LEU A 843 -57.89 9.94 18.60
C LEU A 843 -57.19 8.91 19.50
N ARG A 844 -57.89 7.88 19.99
CA ARG A 844 -57.26 6.78 20.73
C ARG A 844 -56.33 5.93 19.87
N GLN A 845 -56.57 5.78 18.57
CA GLN A 845 -55.61 5.14 17.65
C GLN A 845 -54.34 5.99 17.51
N VAL A 846 -54.48 7.29 17.24
CA VAL A 846 -53.34 8.22 17.13
C VAL A 846 -52.56 8.32 18.45
N LEU A 847 -53.24 8.35 19.61
CA LEU A 847 -52.58 8.33 20.92
C LEU A 847 -51.82 7.03 21.20
N LYS A 848 -52.27 5.88 20.68
CA LYS A 848 -51.51 4.62 20.75
C LYS A 848 -50.25 4.74 19.90
N ALA A 849 -50.32 5.24 18.66
CA ALA A 849 -49.15 5.47 17.81
C ALA A 849 -48.13 6.40 18.49
N LEU A 850 -48.60 7.54 19.03
CA LEU A 850 -47.82 8.50 19.83
C LEU A 850 -47.30 7.95 21.17
N ALA A 851 -47.86 6.86 21.69
CA ALA A 851 -47.34 6.18 22.88
C ALA A 851 -46.10 5.33 22.57
N PHE A 852 -45.94 4.88 21.32
CA PHE A 852 -44.72 4.19 20.90
C PHE A 852 -43.55 5.16 20.64
N TRP A 853 -43.79 6.36 20.10
CA TRP A 853 -42.76 7.43 19.96
C TRP A 853 -41.99 7.64 21.28
N LYS A 854 -42.74 7.82 22.38
CA LYS A 854 -42.18 8.08 23.71
C LYS A 854 -41.34 6.95 24.34
N LYS A 855 -41.34 5.74 23.78
CA LYS A 855 -40.49 4.63 24.26
C LYS A 855 -39.10 4.64 23.63
N SER A 856 -38.91 5.36 22.53
CA SER A 856 -37.66 5.43 21.79
C SER A 856 -36.92 6.73 22.10
N LYS A 857 -36.22 6.79 23.23
CA LYS A 857 -35.33 7.91 23.52
C LYS A 857 -34.08 7.85 22.63
N PRO A 858 -33.71 8.94 21.93
CA PRO A 858 -32.34 9.20 21.55
C PRO A 858 -31.47 9.31 22.82
N VAL A 859 -30.19 8.98 22.71
CA VAL A 859 -29.23 9.20 23.80
C VAL A 859 -28.83 10.67 23.82
N ASP A 860 -29.50 11.47 24.65
CA ASP A 860 -28.89 12.68 25.18
C ASP A 860 -27.76 12.27 26.13
N ASN A 861 -26.57 12.81 25.89
CA ASN A 861 -25.44 12.67 26.80
C ASN A 861 -25.75 13.36 28.12
N GLU A 862 -26.05 12.58 29.15
CA GLU A 862 -25.38 12.60 30.46
C GLU A 862 -26.06 11.60 31.40
N GLN A 863 -25.27 10.91 32.24
CA GLN A 863 -25.75 10.00 33.29
C GLN A 863 -26.45 8.68 32.84
N SER A 864 -25.69 7.75 32.25
CA SER A 864 -26.02 6.31 32.36
C SER A 864 -24.78 5.40 32.45
N THR A 865 -23.94 5.64 33.46
CA THR A 865 -22.92 4.67 33.89
C THR A 865 -23.51 3.71 34.91
N LYS A 866 -24.30 2.72 34.43
CA LYS A 866 -24.56 1.37 35.00
C LYS A 866 -25.90 0.79 34.53
N GLN A 867 -25.89 -0.04 33.49
CA GLN A 867 -26.60 -1.32 33.51
C GLN A 867 -26.10 -2.23 32.38
N THR A 868 -25.29 -3.22 32.77
CA THR A 868 -24.90 -4.35 31.93
C THR A 868 -25.98 -5.43 31.99
N GLU A 869 -26.68 -5.70 30.90
CA GLU A 869 -27.26 -7.02 30.61
C GLU A 869 -27.73 -7.11 29.15
N TYR A 870 -27.75 -8.35 28.63
CA TYR A 870 -28.08 -8.79 27.27
C TYR A 870 -26.95 -8.90 26.23
N ASN A 871 -26.03 -9.83 26.51
CA ASN A 871 -25.53 -10.71 25.44
C ASN A 871 -26.67 -11.65 25.00
N ARG A 872 -27.01 -11.66 23.71
CA ARG A 872 -27.57 -12.82 23.02
C ARG A 872 -26.82 -12.99 21.70
N ASP A 873 -26.28 -14.17 21.48
CA ASP A 873 -25.72 -14.55 20.18
C ASP A 873 -26.82 -14.63 19.12
N PRO A 874 -26.51 -14.31 17.85
CA PRO A 874 -27.45 -14.40 16.73
C PRO A 874 -27.62 -15.83 16.17
N GLU A 875 -27.11 -16.87 16.85
CA GLU A 875 -27.16 -18.27 16.37
C GLU A 875 -28.47 -19.00 16.73
N SER A 876 -29.59 -18.46 16.25
CA SER A 876 -30.82 -19.22 15.96
C SER A 876 -31.68 -18.40 14.99
N ASP A 877 -32.31 -18.93 13.95
CA ASP A 877 -32.58 -20.32 13.61
C ASP A 877 -32.74 -20.49 12.08
N LYS A 878 -32.85 -21.74 11.62
CA LYS A 878 -33.18 -22.22 10.25
C LYS A 878 -33.65 -21.15 9.23
N TYR A 879 -32.83 -20.86 8.22
CA TYR A 879 -33.17 -20.71 6.77
C TYR A 879 -31.94 -20.15 6.02
N PRO A 880 -31.16 -20.95 5.28
CA PRO A 880 -29.98 -20.46 4.58
C PRO A 880 -30.37 -19.78 3.26
N GLY A 881 -29.96 -18.51 3.08
CA GLY A 881 -30.06 -17.82 1.78
C GLY A 881 -31.04 -16.66 1.70
N LEU A 882 -31.02 -15.73 2.68
CA LEU A 882 -31.46 -14.33 2.53
C LEU A 882 -31.07 -13.53 3.79
N LYS A 883 -29.83 -13.04 3.85
CA LYS A 883 -29.41 -12.07 4.88
C LYS A 883 -29.96 -10.67 4.54
N LYS A 884 -31.29 -10.52 4.50
CA LYS A 884 -31.89 -9.20 4.67
C LYS A 884 -31.52 -8.72 6.08
N PHE A 885 -30.77 -7.63 6.16
CA PHE A 885 -30.51 -6.93 7.42
C PHE A 885 -31.85 -6.45 7.98
N GLY A 886 -32.41 -7.20 8.93
CA GLY A 886 -33.78 -7.06 9.44
C GLY A 886 -34.00 -5.87 10.36
N PHE A 887 -33.64 -4.66 9.91
CA PHE A 887 -33.90 -3.40 10.61
C PHE A 887 -35.27 -2.79 10.25
N PHE A 888 -35.96 -3.37 9.26
CA PHE A 888 -37.30 -2.96 8.81
C PHE A 888 -38.32 -4.09 9.00
N VAL A 889 -39.42 -3.76 9.68
CA VAL A 889 -40.66 -4.54 9.58
C VAL A 889 -41.42 -4.00 8.38
N SER A 890 -41.65 -4.83 7.37
CA SER A 890 -42.52 -4.47 6.24
C SER A 890 -43.96 -4.38 6.73
N VAL A 891 -44.52 -3.17 6.73
CA VAL A 891 -45.97 -2.99 6.79
C VAL A 891 -46.49 -3.13 5.36
N SER A 892 -47.03 -4.31 5.04
CA SER A 892 -47.77 -4.51 3.79
C SER A 892 -49.07 -3.73 3.86
N LEU A 893 -49.35 -2.91 2.83
CA LEU A 893 -50.60 -2.16 2.66
C LEU A 893 -51.69 -2.96 1.93
N GLU A 894 -51.46 -4.25 1.70
CA GLU A 894 -52.36 -5.17 1.03
C GLU A 894 -52.67 -6.34 1.97
N ASP A 895 -53.81 -6.27 2.66
CA ASP A 895 -54.58 -7.40 3.22
C ASP A 895 -55.87 -6.85 3.89
N GLU A 896 -56.86 -6.46 3.07
CA GLU A 896 -58.25 -6.32 3.56
C GLU A 896 -58.91 -7.71 3.66
N PRO A 897 -59.56 -8.07 4.77
CA PRO A 897 -60.36 -9.29 4.85
C PRO A 897 -61.69 -9.10 4.11
N LEU A 898 -61.86 -9.79 2.99
CA LEU A 898 -63.16 -9.97 2.35
C LEU A 898 -64.16 -10.63 3.33
N ILE A 899 -65.36 -10.07 3.38
CA ILE A 899 -66.46 -10.52 4.25
C ILE A 899 -67.01 -11.87 3.75
N ASP A 900 -67.21 -12.81 4.67
CA ASP A 900 -67.88 -14.10 4.40
C ASP A 900 -69.33 -13.91 3.92
N GLU A 901 -69.69 -14.52 2.80
CA GLU A 901 -71.09 -14.89 2.50
C GLU A 901 -71.28 -16.42 2.51
N VAL A 902 -72.35 -16.84 3.17
CA VAL A 902 -72.70 -18.24 3.44
C VAL A 902 -73.36 -18.90 2.22
N SER A 903 -72.95 -20.12 1.83
CA SER A 903 -73.87 -21.27 1.56
C SER A 903 -73.29 -22.48 0.80
N LEU A 904 -73.32 -23.65 1.46
CA LEU A 904 -73.69 -25.01 0.98
C LEU A 904 -73.00 -25.70 -0.25
N GLN A 905 -72.45 -26.90 0.06
CA GLN A 905 -72.36 -28.12 -0.79
C GLN A 905 -71.46 -28.05 -2.05
N SER A 906 -70.78 -29.11 -2.52
CA SER A 906 -70.82 -30.57 -2.24
C SER A 906 -69.44 -31.25 -2.46
N GLU A 907 -69.38 -32.56 -2.18
CA GLU A 907 -68.38 -33.57 -2.62
C GLU A 907 -67.71 -33.28 -3.99
N GLN A 908 -66.47 -33.69 -4.32
CA GLN A 908 -66.05 -35.11 -4.45
C GLN A 908 -64.54 -35.32 -4.81
N THR A 909 -63.98 -36.48 -4.44
CA THR A 909 -62.82 -37.22 -5.03
C THR A 909 -61.37 -36.67 -5.08
N ILE A 910 -60.53 -37.20 -4.16
CA ILE A 910 -59.38 -38.12 -4.38
C ILE A 910 -58.60 -38.03 -5.71
N GLY A 911 -57.26 -37.90 -5.64
CA GLY A 911 -56.35 -38.03 -6.79
C GLY A 911 -54.85 -38.19 -6.47
N LEU A 912 -54.44 -39.25 -5.76
CA LEU A 912 -53.03 -39.60 -5.52
C LEU A 912 -52.32 -40.08 -6.80
N SER A 913 -51.07 -39.63 -7.06
CA SER A 913 -50.14 -40.33 -7.95
C SER A 913 -48.66 -40.04 -7.58
N HIS A 914 -47.94 -41.10 -7.23
CA HIS A 914 -46.49 -41.13 -6.93
C HIS A 914 -45.68 -41.65 -8.13
N LYS A 915 -44.32 -41.60 -8.01
CA LYS A 915 -43.27 -42.24 -8.86
C LYS A 915 -42.88 -41.46 -10.12
N LYS A 916 -41.62 -41.44 -10.59
CA LYS A 916 -40.34 -42.14 -10.25
C LYS A 916 -39.18 -41.19 -10.68
N VAL A 917 -38.02 -41.09 -10.01
CA VAL A 917 -36.79 -41.92 -10.21
C VAL A 917 -36.42 -42.02 -11.71
N ASP A 918 -35.35 -41.38 -12.20
CA ASP A 918 -33.98 -41.95 -12.19
C ASP A 918 -32.86 -40.92 -12.48
N SER A 919 -31.61 -41.40 -12.37
CA SER A 919 -30.31 -40.72 -12.50
C SER A 919 -29.95 -40.06 -13.84
N ASN A 920 -29.18 -38.96 -13.77
CA ASN A 920 -27.82 -38.87 -14.34
C ASN A 920 -27.00 -37.81 -13.58
#